data_AF-A0AAJ7PB30-F1
#
_entry.id   AF-A0AAJ7PB30-F1
#
_cell.length_a   1.000
_cell.length_b   1.000
_cell.length_c   1.000
_cell.angle_alpha   90.00
_cell.angle_beta   90.00
_cell.angle_gamma   90.00
#
_symmetry.space_group_name_H-M   'P 1'
#
loop_
_entity.id
_entity.type
_entity.pdbx_description
1 polymer ?
#
loop_
_entity_poly.entity_id
_entity_poly.type
_entity_poly.pdbx_seq_one_letter_code
_entity_poly.pdbx_strand_id
1 'polypeptide(L)'
;MGGCNLIIQTDGISKPETYIRFRESVRLDRALYVLMTSQENFEMVDALQVKRIGNMESPIPAEPATQEFGADRGRSSASQTSAKSSAEVGGTQQRLDDQVAAALEVRDRVFGFDERNKQSGPARKKCTPSGREVPENLAMLFDGQPITQNSSIRCKRAVSHQLKDTCHPEFPARATIYVFRTCLEIPLEDEHSHHRTFKPEEEELCFGLLTFSPDCPSNVPGFPVFSRNGRESVAIETLRGVVETQELWRRLTKFHSYIFKKVCRLSHLEYDPAVAPVIVPVRNGRVDVALLRRLDLAQKKPFTLESVVSRVTAGTEMSFFVREIYRSGGKTKLCLEKIPRSAGGSRNEFTVKTKFKEFSSTEARLAFAPRLEHCEVEFLSAPQWSKALTIPICIHRLDRLLVAENFRRALVRAGVGYEVDHWPPLVEDRPPNQEVSKPEIKFTELKFMKEMKNSPGPSPTDILTALTASSAQDIVDSERYEVLGDSFLKMVVSLHLLTNRDLRDEGTLTAERCRFVSNMFLLSIAVPRGIHEAVESRKFSVKDSFRPPGTILTAAVNEKLHQQRYRSKICADSVEALIGVYLNRSGPIGALDFLKYLGLELGDGLSRTFFSRFDLSYDPDEGKDPDVTRADLDFHSTHLERVQEIIAYRFGNPLYLLEAITHQSYQNNRTTQTYARLEFLGDAIIDFLVSSFIFTNNPHLSPGQMTMVRSALVSNDQLGQIMMRTKLVEYLLHDSPSLNEYMIEKDESHAKELCPDSPMTQDDLGAAGLLVIPKTFGDLMESIIGAIFIDSGLDFAVTWDVFRRLISDPLLIDTLRQPPQNLISTLQGKFPERCRFEKPVIRGDNLVEVTLHVDCQSFGVISTNQKKAKLILASMALKAFCEDGGIAECSSNGSLPRFSS
;
A
#
# COMPACT_ATOMS: atom_id res chain seq x y z
N MET A 1 -22.36 53.17 6.62
CA MET A 1 -22.36 52.51 7.94
C MET A 1 -23.80 52.38 8.40
N GLY A 2 -24.33 51.15 8.42
CA GLY A 2 -25.70 50.88 8.84
C GLY A 2 -25.94 49.38 8.71
N GLY A 3 -25.44 48.60 9.66
CA GLY A 3 -25.74 47.17 9.74
C GLY A 3 -27.15 46.97 10.27
N CYS A 4 -27.95 46.14 9.60
CA CYS A 4 -29.23 45.68 10.15
C CYS A 4 -28.96 44.56 11.15
N ASN A 5 -29.34 44.74 12.42
CA ASN A 5 -29.38 43.66 13.40
C ASN A 5 -30.78 43.02 13.33
N LEU A 6 -30.85 41.72 13.07
CA LEU A 6 -32.07 40.94 13.29
C LEU A 6 -32.07 40.47 14.75
N ILE A 7 -33.09 40.85 15.53
CA ILE A 7 -33.29 40.35 16.90
C ILE A 7 -34.42 39.33 16.83
N ILE A 8 -34.14 38.10 17.23
CA ILE A 8 -35.14 37.05 17.36
C ILE A 8 -35.50 36.98 18.85
N GLN A 9 -36.69 37.46 19.20
CA GLN A 9 -37.22 37.33 20.55
C GLN A 9 -38.00 36.01 20.64
N THR A 10 -37.64 35.15 21.59
CA THR A 10 -38.39 33.92 21.89
C THR A 10 -39.17 34.15 23.17
N ASP A 11 -40.50 34.26 23.07
CA ASP A 11 -41.34 34.25 24.25
C ASP A 11 -41.50 32.82 24.75
N GLY A 12 -40.97 32.53 25.94
CA GLY A 12 -41.31 31.32 26.70
C GLY A 12 -40.23 30.25 26.90
N ILE A 13 -38.99 30.44 26.45
CA ILE A 13 -37.90 29.49 26.71
C ILE A 13 -36.75 30.20 27.44
N SER A 14 -36.43 29.75 28.66
CA SER A 14 -35.37 30.30 29.49
C SER A 14 -33.97 29.93 28.97
N LYS A 15 -33.49 30.59 27.92
CA LYS A 15 -32.06 30.59 27.50
C LYS A 15 -31.66 31.97 26.97
N PRO A 16 -30.38 32.37 27.11
CA PRO A 16 -29.93 33.72 26.79
C PRO A 16 -30.05 34.02 25.29
N GLU A 17 -30.44 35.25 24.99
CA GLU A 17 -30.61 35.81 23.65
C GLU A 17 -29.43 35.46 22.73
N THR A 18 -29.70 34.77 21.62
CA THR A 18 -28.68 34.41 20.63
C THR A 18 -28.62 35.50 19.56
N TYR A 19 -27.51 36.24 19.51
CA TYR A 19 -27.28 37.30 18.54
C TYR A 19 -26.52 36.77 17.32
N ILE A 20 -27.16 36.76 16.14
CA ILE A 20 -26.48 36.44 14.87
C ILE A 20 -26.16 37.75 14.15
N ARG A 21 -24.86 38.06 14.04
CA ARG A 21 -24.37 39.30 13.40
C ARG A 21 -23.83 38.97 12.02
N PHE A 22 -24.52 39.37 10.96
CA PHE A 22 -24.01 39.29 9.60
C PHE A 22 -23.13 40.50 9.30
N ARG A 23 -21.92 40.27 8.77
CA ARG A 23 -21.12 41.34 8.17
C ARG A 23 -21.43 41.36 6.68
N GLU A 24 -21.86 42.54 6.23
CA GLU A 24 -22.24 42.89 4.84
C GLU A 24 -23.60 42.36 4.37
N SER A 25 -24.15 43.03 3.35
CA SER A 25 -25.54 42.95 2.89
C SER A 25 -25.91 41.56 2.36
N VAL A 26 -26.37 40.69 3.26
CA VAL A 26 -26.96 39.39 2.92
C VAL A 26 -28.42 39.63 2.48
N ARG A 27 -28.79 39.15 1.28
CA ARG A 27 -30.19 39.09 0.85
C ARG A 27 -30.97 38.15 1.79
N LEU A 28 -32.22 38.51 2.10
CA LEU A 28 -33.07 37.79 3.08
C LEU A 28 -33.22 36.28 2.76
N ASP A 29 -33.14 35.92 1.48
CA ASP A 29 -33.19 34.55 0.94
C ASP A 29 -32.09 33.63 1.53
N ARG A 30 -30.85 34.13 1.67
CA ARG A 30 -29.73 33.39 2.27
C ARG A 30 -29.83 33.24 3.78
N ALA A 31 -30.43 34.20 4.47
CA ALA A 31 -30.64 34.12 5.91
C ALA A 31 -31.70 33.06 6.28
N LEU A 32 -32.77 32.98 5.47
CA LEU A 32 -33.81 31.94 5.60
C LEU A 32 -33.28 30.53 5.28
N TYR A 33 -32.44 30.41 4.25
CA TYR A 33 -31.80 29.14 3.89
C TYR A 33 -30.97 28.56 5.04
N VAL A 34 -30.17 29.40 5.72
CA VAL A 34 -29.32 28.98 6.86
C VAL A 34 -30.15 28.56 8.07
N LEU A 35 -31.29 29.20 8.32
CA LEU A 35 -32.20 28.84 9.42
C LEU A 35 -32.88 27.49 9.20
N MET A 36 -33.21 27.15 7.94
CA MET A 36 -33.90 25.91 7.57
C MET A 36 -33.01 24.66 7.50
N THR A 37 -31.68 24.81 7.45
CA THR A 37 -30.74 23.70 7.31
C THR A 37 -30.13 23.19 8.62
N SER A 38 -30.59 23.71 9.77
CA SER A 38 -30.06 23.39 11.11
C SER A 38 -31.06 22.54 11.92
N GLN A 39 -30.66 21.33 12.31
CA GLN A 39 -31.50 20.38 13.05
C GLN A 39 -31.83 20.84 14.49
N GLU A 40 -31.05 21.78 15.07
CA GLU A 40 -31.31 22.36 16.40
C GLU A 40 -32.43 23.42 16.40
N ASN A 41 -32.90 23.88 15.24
CA ASN A 41 -33.92 24.92 15.12
C ASN A 41 -35.36 24.40 14.94
N PHE A 42 -35.56 23.09 15.07
CA PHE A 42 -36.83 22.43 14.74
C PHE A 42 -38.03 22.92 15.58
N GLU A 43 -37.79 23.40 16.81
CA GLU A 43 -38.85 23.97 17.69
C GLU A 43 -39.03 25.49 17.54
N MET A 44 -38.07 26.21 16.93
CA MET A 44 -38.13 27.68 16.83
C MET A 44 -38.94 28.19 15.63
N VAL A 45 -39.10 27.38 14.58
CA VAL A 45 -39.71 27.82 13.31
C VAL A 45 -41.25 27.89 13.40
N ASP A 46 -41.88 27.02 14.20
CA ASP A 46 -43.34 27.06 14.42
C ASP A 46 -43.82 28.31 15.18
N ALA A 47 -42.91 29.06 15.81
CA ALA A 47 -43.23 30.26 16.60
C ALA A 47 -42.96 31.59 15.88
N LEU A 48 -42.50 31.59 14.62
CA LEU A 48 -42.15 32.82 13.90
C LEU A 48 -43.40 33.58 13.42
N GLN A 49 -43.95 34.46 14.28
CA GLN A 49 -44.81 35.57 13.83
C GLN A 49 -43.96 36.80 13.53
N VAL A 50 -43.88 37.19 12.24
CA VAL A 50 -43.21 38.43 11.83
C VAL A 50 -44.10 39.63 12.22
N LYS A 51 -43.82 40.28 13.36
CA LYS A 51 -44.38 41.60 13.71
C LYS A 51 -43.32 42.68 13.59
N ARG A 52 -43.67 43.77 12.92
CA ARG A 52 -42.81 44.95 12.69
C ARG A 52 -42.75 45.78 13.98
N ILE A 53 -41.61 45.80 14.68
CA ILE A 53 -41.41 46.67 15.85
C ILE A 53 -40.86 48.03 15.38
N GLY A 54 -41.56 49.10 15.72
CA GLY A 54 -41.17 50.49 15.45
C GLY A 54 -40.10 51.00 16.43
N ASN A 55 -39.30 51.96 15.95
CA ASN A 55 -38.16 52.60 16.61
C ASN A 55 -38.33 52.82 18.12
N MET A 56 -37.40 52.30 18.93
CA MET A 56 -37.13 52.78 20.30
C MET A 56 -35.75 53.45 20.35
N GLU A 57 -35.76 54.68 20.87
CA GLU A 57 -34.58 55.51 21.16
C GLU A 57 -33.76 54.90 22.32
N SER A 58 -32.44 54.91 22.20
CA SER A 58 -31.50 54.52 23.26
C SER A 58 -30.89 55.73 23.97
N PRO A 59 -30.79 55.76 25.32
CA PRO A 59 -29.98 56.74 26.03
C PRO A 59 -28.52 56.23 26.16
N ILE A 60 -27.56 57.10 25.84
CA ILE A 60 -26.11 56.85 25.97
C ILE A 60 -25.63 57.36 27.35
N PRO A 61 -24.81 56.60 28.10
CA PRO A 61 -24.11 57.13 29.27
C PRO A 61 -22.76 57.78 28.89
N ALA A 62 -22.45 58.85 29.62
CA ALA A 62 -21.32 59.76 29.42
C ALA A 62 -19.98 59.24 29.95
N GLU A 63 -18.88 59.70 29.34
CA GLU A 63 -17.62 60.15 29.96
C GLU A 63 -16.60 60.60 28.87
N PRO A 64 -15.53 61.37 29.18
CA PRO A 64 -15.54 62.79 29.53
C PRO A 64 -14.79 63.67 28.50
N ALA A 65 -14.84 64.99 28.75
CA ALA A 65 -14.47 66.10 27.89
C ALA A 65 -12.99 66.19 27.43
N THR A 66 -12.79 66.73 26.23
CA THR A 66 -11.96 67.93 25.94
C THR A 66 -12.23 68.49 24.53
N GLN A 67 -12.52 69.80 24.46
CA GLN A 67 -12.19 70.83 23.43
C GLN A 67 -12.27 70.46 21.93
N GLU A 68 -12.86 71.23 20.99
CA GLU A 68 -13.14 72.67 20.85
C GLU A 68 -13.88 72.94 19.51
N PHE A 69 -14.67 74.03 19.46
CA PHE A 69 -15.07 74.92 18.33
C PHE A 69 -15.89 74.47 17.08
N GLY A 70 -16.96 75.26 16.82
CA GLY A 70 -17.42 75.70 15.48
C GLY A 70 -18.70 75.05 14.94
N ALA A 71 -19.91 75.58 15.17
CA ALA A 71 -20.59 76.67 14.42
C ALA A 71 -21.17 76.29 13.03
N ASP A 72 -22.50 76.14 13.01
CA ASP A 72 -23.47 76.86 12.16
C ASP A 72 -23.95 76.29 10.79
N ARG A 73 -25.27 76.47 10.60
CA ARG A 73 -26.10 76.55 9.36
C ARG A 73 -26.76 75.31 8.73
N GLY A 74 -28.10 75.41 8.58
CA GLY A 74 -28.68 75.37 7.22
C GLY A 74 -29.94 74.52 6.93
N ARG A 75 -31.11 74.99 7.38
CA ARG A 75 -32.46 74.98 6.76
C ARG A 75 -32.79 74.19 5.45
N SER A 76 -33.89 73.42 5.57
CA SER A 76 -35.19 73.44 4.83
C SER A 76 -35.37 73.01 3.35
N SER A 77 -36.32 72.06 3.14
CA SER A 77 -37.51 72.06 2.24
C SER A 77 -37.91 70.59 1.92
N ALA A 78 -39.07 70.03 2.30
CA ALA A 78 -40.44 70.17 1.75
C ALA A 78 -40.50 70.05 0.21
N SER A 79 -41.31 69.22 -0.47
CA SER A 79 -42.45 68.36 -0.14
C SER A 79 -42.87 67.51 -1.39
N GLN A 80 -43.73 66.51 -1.16
CA GLN A 80 -44.69 65.85 -2.09
C GLN A 80 -44.21 64.84 -3.16
N THR A 81 -44.58 63.57 -2.97
CA THR A 81 -45.54 62.85 -3.85
C THR A 81 -45.88 61.47 -3.26
N SER A 82 -47.08 61.34 -2.69
CA SER A 82 -47.70 60.07 -2.29
C SER A 82 -48.82 59.74 -3.26
N ALA A 83 -48.68 58.67 -4.05
CA ALA A 83 -49.76 57.84 -4.62
C ALA A 83 -49.19 56.98 -5.78
N LYS A 84 -48.53 55.86 -5.45
CA LYS A 84 -48.23 54.79 -6.44
C LYS A 84 -47.85 53.42 -5.84
N SER A 85 -47.96 53.21 -4.51
CA SER A 85 -47.36 52.04 -3.85
C SER A 85 -48.33 50.90 -3.48
N SER A 86 -49.59 50.93 -3.89
CA SER A 86 -50.59 49.93 -3.46
C SER A 86 -50.85 48.79 -4.45
N ALA A 87 -50.37 48.87 -5.70
CA ALA A 87 -50.55 47.81 -6.71
C ALA A 87 -49.32 46.89 -6.87
N GLU A 88 -48.11 47.34 -6.53
CA GLU A 88 -46.87 46.52 -6.60
C GLU A 88 -46.69 45.56 -5.41
N VAL A 89 -47.43 45.79 -4.31
CA VAL A 89 -47.34 44.97 -3.08
C VAL A 89 -48.11 43.63 -3.23
N GLY A 90 -49.16 43.59 -4.05
CA GLY A 90 -49.94 42.37 -4.29
C GLY A 90 -49.19 41.32 -5.13
N GLY A 91 -48.47 41.76 -6.17
CA GLY A 91 -47.71 40.86 -7.05
C GLY A 91 -46.41 40.33 -6.44
N THR A 92 -45.86 41.02 -5.44
CA THR A 92 -44.69 40.56 -4.67
C THR A 92 -45.08 39.55 -3.60
N GLN A 93 -46.25 39.71 -2.97
CA GLN A 93 -46.78 38.74 -2.01
C GLN A 93 -47.12 37.41 -2.69
N GLN A 94 -47.81 37.46 -3.84
CA GLN A 94 -48.20 36.26 -4.59
C GLN A 94 -46.99 35.49 -5.12
N ARG A 95 -45.94 36.19 -5.57
CA ARG A 95 -44.65 35.56 -5.93
C ARG A 95 -43.96 34.87 -4.75
N LEU A 96 -44.05 35.45 -3.56
CA LEU A 96 -43.49 34.87 -2.34
C LEU A 96 -44.26 33.63 -1.93
N ASP A 97 -45.59 33.69 -2.01
CA ASP A 97 -46.46 32.56 -1.69
C ASP A 97 -46.27 31.40 -2.71
N ASP A 98 -46.09 31.70 -3.99
CA ASP A 98 -45.76 30.71 -5.03
C ASP A 98 -44.36 30.10 -4.82
N GLN A 99 -43.37 30.90 -4.43
CA GLN A 99 -42.02 30.42 -4.10
C GLN A 99 -42.03 29.54 -2.85
N VAL A 100 -42.81 29.90 -1.84
CA VAL A 100 -42.97 29.12 -0.60
C VAL A 100 -43.72 27.82 -0.90
N ALA A 101 -44.79 27.86 -1.70
CA ALA A 101 -45.52 26.65 -2.10
C ALA A 101 -44.64 25.69 -2.91
N ALA A 102 -43.88 26.20 -3.89
CA ALA A 102 -42.92 25.39 -4.65
C ALA A 102 -41.79 24.84 -3.76
N ALA A 103 -41.29 25.62 -2.82
CA ALA A 103 -40.28 25.18 -1.86
C ALA A 103 -40.82 24.10 -0.89
N LEU A 104 -42.07 24.20 -0.46
CA LEU A 104 -42.75 23.21 0.36
C LEU A 104 -43.04 21.92 -0.41
N GLU A 105 -43.41 22.01 -1.69
CA GLU A 105 -43.58 20.85 -2.56
C GLU A 105 -42.25 20.14 -2.84
N VAL A 106 -41.18 20.92 -3.09
CA VAL A 106 -39.82 20.38 -3.22
C VAL A 106 -39.37 19.76 -1.90
N ARG A 107 -39.65 20.39 -0.75
CA ARG A 107 -39.38 19.82 0.58
C ARG A 107 -40.09 18.48 0.73
N ASP A 108 -41.39 18.39 0.47
CA ASP A 108 -42.16 17.16 0.67
C ASP A 108 -41.70 16.04 -0.29
N ARG A 109 -41.28 16.38 -1.51
CA ARG A 109 -40.63 15.43 -2.45
C ARG A 109 -39.21 15.03 -2.04
N VAL A 110 -38.44 15.93 -1.43
CA VAL A 110 -37.06 15.68 -0.98
C VAL A 110 -37.03 14.88 0.33
N PHE A 111 -37.94 15.15 1.27
CA PHE A 111 -38.07 14.47 2.55
C PHE A 111 -38.91 13.18 2.49
N GLY A 112 -39.64 12.95 1.39
CA GLY A 112 -40.16 11.61 1.05
C GLY A 112 -39.06 10.59 0.70
N PHE A 113 -37.81 11.05 0.49
CA PHE A 113 -36.60 10.24 0.33
C PHE A 113 -35.67 10.46 1.54
N ASP A 114 -35.72 9.54 2.51
CA ASP A 114 -35.08 9.62 3.85
C ASP A 114 -33.52 9.72 3.84
N GLU A 115 -32.86 9.71 2.68
CA GLU A 115 -31.40 9.50 2.59
C GLU A 115 -30.53 10.76 2.42
N ARG A 116 -31.07 11.92 1.99
CA ARG A 116 -30.24 13.10 1.65
C ARG A 116 -29.69 13.90 2.84
N ASN A 117 -30.07 13.59 4.08
CA ASN A 117 -29.64 14.34 5.26
C ASN A 117 -28.25 13.98 5.80
N LYS A 118 -27.52 13.03 5.18
CA LYS A 118 -26.20 12.59 5.69
C LYS A 118 -25.03 13.51 5.29
N GLN A 119 -25.16 14.35 4.27
CA GLN A 119 -24.04 15.11 3.70
C GLN A 119 -24.07 16.64 3.97
N SER A 120 -25.13 17.17 4.58
CA SER A 120 -25.33 18.63 4.75
C SER A 120 -24.65 19.24 5.99
N GLY A 121 -23.80 18.51 6.70
CA GLY A 121 -22.99 19.03 7.80
C GLY A 121 -21.64 19.60 7.32
N PRO A 122 -21.04 20.59 8.02
CA PRO A 122 -19.80 21.23 7.57
C PRO A 122 -18.65 20.21 7.47
N ALA A 123 -18.25 19.92 6.24
CA ALA A 123 -17.21 18.98 5.87
C ALA A 123 -15.81 19.52 6.21
N ARG A 124 -15.26 19.09 7.36
CA ARG A 124 -13.83 18.86 7.58
C ARG A 124 -13.63 17.97 8.81
N LYS A 125 -14.18 16.74 8.77
CA LYS A 125 -13.69 15.65 9.62
C LYS A 125 -13.28 14.51 8.70
N LYS A 126 -12.00 14.13 8.80
CA LYS A 126 -11.51 12.84 8.28
C LYS A 126 -12.53 11.77 8.66
N CYS A 127 -12.97 10.95 7.70
CA CYS A 127 -13.84 9.81 7.96
C CYS A 127 -13.21 8.94 9.06
N THR A 128 -13.64 9.16 10.29
CA THR A 128 -13.61 8.15 11.35
C THR A 128 -14.82 7.28 11.12
N PRO A 129 -14.70 5.94 11.13
CA PRO A 129 -15.82 5.05 10.92
C PRO A 129 -16.87 5.31 12.01
N SER A 130 -17.89 6.07 11.68
CA SER A 130 -19.02 6.34 12.56
C SER A 130 -19.97 5.15 12.49
N GLY A 131 -20.10 4.42 13.60
CA GLY A 131 -21.34 3.71 13.91
C GLY A 131 -21.39 2.18 13.77
N ARG A 132 -20.30 1.48 13.44
CA ARG A 132 -20.24 0.02 13.72
C ARG A 132 -19.36 -0.22 14.92
N GLU A 133 -19.91 -0.92 15.92
CA GLU A 133 -19.11 -1.50 16.99
C GLU A 133 -18.00 -2.34 16.34
N VAL A 134 -16.75 -2.01 16.65
CA VAL A 134 -15.62 -2.82 16.19
C VAL A 134 -15.79 -4.20 16.81
N PRO A 135 -15.79 -5.29 16.02
CA PRO A 135 -15.86 -6.64 16.55
C PRO A 135 -14.85 -6.84 17.68
N GLU A 136 -15.27 -7.44 18.80
CA GLU A 136 -14.45 -7.55 20.01
C GLU A 136 -13.12 -8.26 19.72
N ASN A 137 -13.14 -9.31 18.90
CA ASN A 137 -11.95 -10.01 18.44
C ASN A 137 -10.96 -9.12 17.68
N LEU A 138 -11.45 -8.15 16.91
CA LEU A 138 -10.62 -7.16 16.21
C LEU A 138 -10.08 -6.12 17.18
N ALA A 139 -10.89 -5.63 18.12
CA ALA A 139 -10.48 -4.66 19.15
C ALA A 139 -9.36 -5.22 20.06
N MET A 140 -9.44 -6.51 20.40
CA MET A 140 -8.42 -7.21 21.20
C MET A 140 -7.03 -7.18 20.56
N LEU A 141 -6.93 -7.14 19.22
CA LEU A 141 -5.65 -7.10 18.52
C LEU A 141 -4.88 -5.79 18.77
N PHE A 142 -5.55 -4.71 19.14
CA PHE A 142 -4.92 -3.41 19.33
C PHE A 142 -4.41 -3.17 20.76
N ASP A 143 -4.53 -4.13 21.69
CA ASP A 143 -4.11 -4.00 23.09
C ASP A 143 -4.60 -2.71 23.78
N GLY A 144 -5.83 -2.27 23.49
CA GLY A 144 -6.39 -1.01 24.02
C GLY A 144 -5.82 0.28 23.39
N GLN A 145 -5.00 0.18 22.33
CA GLN A 145 -4.59 1.33 21.53
C GLN A 145 -5.74 1.86 20.67
N PRO A 146 -5.71 3.14 20.25
CA PRO A 146 -6.68 3.66 19.29
C PRO A 146 -6.68 2.81 18.02
N ILE A 147 -7.87 2.41 17.56
CA ILE A 147 -8.01 1.56 16.36
C ILE A 147 -7.84 2.45 15.13
N THR A 148 -6.63 2.47 14.58
CA THR A 148 -6.29 3.24 13.39
C THR A 148 -5.41 2.42 12.45
N GLN A 149 -5.32 2.82 11.18
CA GLN A 149 -4.46 2.22 10.16
C GLN A 149 -2.95 2.28 10.49
N ASN A 150 -2.53 3.20 11.36
CA ASN A 150 -1.14 3.35 11.77
C ASN A 150 -0.84 2.63 13.10
N SER A 151 -1.88 2.20 13.80
CA SER A 151 -1.75 1.47 15.05
C SER A 151 -1.20 0.08 14.78
N SER A 152 -0.43 -0.44 15.73
CA SER A 152 0.07 -1.81 15.61
C SER A 152 -0.96 -2.79 16.14
N ILE A 153 -1.08 -3.92 15.48
CA ILE A 153 -1.79 -5.09 16.00
C ILE A 153 -0.79 -6.07 16.61
N ARG A 154 -1.20 -6.74 17.69
CA ARG A 154 -0.51 -7.86 18.31
C ARG A 154 -1.31 -9.12 18.02
N CYS A 155 -0.66 -10.11 17.42
CA CYS A 155 -1.29 -11.40 17.12
C CYS A 155 -0.30 -12.55 17.28
N LYS A 156 -0.83 -13.78 17.29
CA LYS A 156 -0.01 -14.97 17.22
C LYS A 156 0.55 -15.11 15.81
N ARG A 157 1.74 -15.68 15.70
CA ARG A 157 2.31 -16.10 14.42
C ARG A 157 1.82 -17.51 14.13
N ALA A 158 1.18 -17.70 12.98
CA ALA A 158 0.70 -19.01 12.55
C ALA A 158 1.88 -19.98 12.46
N VAL A 159 1.66 -21.24 12.85
CA VAL A 159 2.63 -22.34 12.68
C VAL A 159 1.91 -23.46 11.96
N SER A 160 2.58 -24.05 10.99
CA SER A 160 2.05 -25.16 10.21
C SER A 160 1.67 -26.32 11.12
N HIS A 161 0.46 -26.87 10.96
CA HIS A 161 0.04 -28.01 11.79
C HIS A 161 0.89 -29.26 11.56
N GLN A 162 1.55 -29.38 10.40
CA GLN A 162 2.50 -30.45 10.09
C GLN A 162 3.80 -30.37 10.92
N LEU A 163 4.14 -29.17 11.40
CA LEU A 163 5.36 -28.90 12.17
C LEU A 163 5.08 -28.44 13.60
N LYS A 164 3.80 -28.44 14.02
CA LYS A 164 3.44 -28.19 15.42
C LYS A 164 4.03 -29.29 16.30
N ASP A 165 4.43 -28.87 17.49
CA ASP A 165 4.93 -29.74 18.54
C ASP A 165 3.88 -30.83 18.86
N THR A 166 4.25 -32.09 18.65
CA THR A 166 3.42 -33.26 18.92
C THR A 166 4.19 -34.27 19.75
N CYS A 167 3.52 -34.95 20.68
CA CYS A 167 4.14 -36.07 21.38
C CYS A 167 4.47 -37.18 20.37
N HIS A 168 5.61 -37.83 20.53
CA HIS A 168 5.87 -39.02 19.72
C HIS A 168 4.84 -40.12 20.03
N PRO A 169 4.44 -40.92 19.04
CA PRO A 169 3.56 -42.08 19.27
C PRO A 169 4.30 -43.21 19.99
N GLU A 170 3.61 -44.32 20.27
CA GLU A 170 4.25 -45.54 20.78
C GLU A 170 5.25 -46.11 19.76
N PHE A 171 6.39 -46.59 20.24
CA PHE A 171 7.43 -47.19 19.40
C PHE A 171 7.17 -48.71 19.20
N PRO A 172 7.42 -49.26 18.00
CA PRO A 172 8.02 -48.63 16.82
C PRO A 172 7.03 -47.73 16.06
N ALA A 173 7.51 -46.56 15.64
CA ALA A 173 6.69 -45.53 15.01
C ALA A 173 7.11 -45.26 13.58
N ARG A 174 6.15 -45.00 12.68
CA ARG A 174 6.45 -44.53 11.32
C ARG A 174 6.54 -43.01 11.31
N ALA A 175 7.65 -42.48 10.82
CA ALA A 175 7.91 -41.05 10.69
C ALA A 175 8.12 -40.64 9.22
N THR A 176 8.01 -39.33 8.99
CA THR A 176 8.38 -38.66 7.75
C THR A 176 9.55 -37.73 8.02
N ILE A 177 10.54 -37.69 7.13
CA ILE A 177 11.71 -36.79 7.22
C ILE A 177 11.73 -35.88 6.00
N TYR A 178 11.73 -34.57 6.23
CA TYR A 178 12.10 -33.57 5.23
C TYR A 178 13.62 -33.39 5.23
N VAL A 179 14.31 -33.87 4.20
CA VAL A 179 15.76 -33.79 4.07
C VAL A 179 16.13 -32.55 3.28
N PHE A 180 17.01 -31.73 3.85
CA PHE A 180 17.53 -30.52 3.22
C PHE A 180 18.83 -30.86 2.48
N ARG A 181 18.77 -30.88 1.15
CA ARG A 181 19.97 -30.97 0.30
C ARG A 181 20.38 -29.59 -0.16
N THR A 182 21.61 -29.21 0.13
CA THR A 182 22.13 -27.89 -0.22
C THR A 182 23.17 -28.00 -1.33
N CYS A 183 23.12 -27.07 -2.28
CA CYS A 183 24.08 -26.95 -3.37
C CYS A 183 24.52 -25.48 -3.48
N LEU A 184 25.81 -25.21 -3.62
CA LEU A 184 26.29 -23.86 -3.86
C LEU A 184 26.05 -23.46 -5.31
N GLU A 185 25.26 -22.40 -5.54
CA GLU A 185 24.98 -21.90 -6.90
C GLU A 185 25.92 -20.77 -7.28
N ILE A 186 26.08 -19.78 -6.40
CA ILE A 186 26.92 -18.60 -6.64
C ILE A 186 27.82 -18.41 -5.42
N PRO A 187 29.14 -18.66 -5.53
CA PRO A 187 30.10 -18.37 -4.47
C PRO A 187 30.11 -16.89 -4.10
N LEU A 188 30.49 -16.57 -2.87
CA LEU A 188 30.68 -15.18 -2.45
C LEU A 188 31.96 -14.61 -3.12
N GLU A 189 31.77 -13.70 -4.08
CA GLU A 189 32.87 -12.94 -4.71
C GLU A 189 33.33 -11.84 -3.75
N ASP A 190 34.47 -12.03 -3.09
CA ASP A 190 35.11 -10.98 -2.32
C ASP A 190 36.63 -11.14 -2.44
N GLU A 191 37.22 -10.36 -3.36
CA GLU A 191 38.64 -10.33 -3.73
C GLU A 191 39.57 -10.07 -2.52
N HIS A 192 39.05 -9.53 -1.43
CA HIS A 192 39.79 -9.20 -0.21
C HIS A 192 39.57 -10.23 0.92
N SER A 193 38.64 -11.17 0.74
CA SER A 193 38.33 -12.17 1.76
C SER A 193 39.08 -13.48 1.50
N HIS A 194 40.16 -13.71 2.23
CA HIS A 194 40.83 -15.01 2.28
C HIS A 194 40.04 -16.08 3.08
N HIS A 195 38.72 -16.14 2.92
CA HIS A 195 37.86 -17.11 3.61
C HIS A 195 37.86 -18.45 2.85
N ARG A 196 37.82 -19.58 3.58
CA ARG A 196 37.71 -20.91 2.93
C ARG A 196 36.24 -21.18 2.62
N THR A 197 35.88 -21.27 1.35
CA THR A 197 34.55 -21.70 0.90
C THR A 197 34.41 -23.22 1.05
N PHE A 198 33.32 -23.70 1.67
CA PHE A 198 32.96 -25.12 1.67
C PHE A 198 31.82 -25.33 0.69
N LYS A 199 32.00 -26.21 -0.30
CA LYS A 199 30.91 -26.60 -1.19
C LYS A 199 30.01 -27.61 -0.46
N PRO A 200 28.75 -27.29 -0.16
CA PRO A 200 27.89 -28.19 0.59
C PRO A 200 27.67 -29.53 -0.12
N GLU A 201 27.62 -29.54 -1.45
CA GLU A 201 27.42 -30.74 -2.27
C GLU A 201 28.55 -31.78 -2.17
N GLU A 202 29.76 -31.39 -1.74
CA GLU A 202 30.90 -32.32 -1.55
C GLU A 202 30.82 -33.12 -0.23
N GLU A 203 30.00 -32.67 0.73
CA GLU A 203 29.77 -33.40 1.99
C GLU A 203 28.50 -34.25 1.85
N GLU A 204 28.62 -35.57 2.01
CA GLU A 204 27.48 -36.49 1.90
C GLU A 204 26.44 -36.30 3.01
N LEU A 205 26.87 -35.87 4.21
CA LEU A 205 25.96 -35.66 5.32
C LEU A 205 24.99 -34.52 5.01
N CYS A 206 23.71 -34.83 5.09
CA CYS A 206 22.61 -33.87 5.05
C CYS A 206 21.92 -33.84 6.42
N PHE A 207 21.09 -32.82 6.63
CA PHE A 207 20.22 -32.74 7.80
C PHE A 207 18.77 -32.75 7.35
N GLY A 208 17.91 -33.31 8.19
CA GLY A 208 16.48 -33.30 7.97
C GLY A 208 15.68 -32.98 9.21
N LEU A 209 14.39 -32.75 9.01
CA LEU A 209 13.39 -32.53 10.05
C LEU A 209 12.44 -33.73 10.07
N LEU A 210 12.47 -34.51 11.15
CA LEU A 210 11.62 -35.67 11.36
C LEU A 210 10.34 -35.25 12.06
N THR A 211 9.18 -35.60 11.49
CA THR A 211 7.84 -35.36 12.03
C THR A 211 6.99 -36.64 11.99
N PHE A 212 6.06 -36.77 12.93
CA PHE A 212 5.05 -37.83 12.95
C PHE A 212 3.71 -37.39 12.34
N SER A 213 3.63 -36.16 11.81
CA SER A 213 2.40 -35.68 11.18
C SER A 213 2.05 -36.53 9.94
N PRO A 214 0.81 -37.03 9.84
CA PRO A 214 0.38 -37.86 8.72
C PRO A 214 0.21 -37.05 7.41
N ASP A 215 0.02 -35.73 7.53
CA ASP A 215 -0.46 -34.85 6.45
C ASP A 215 0.68 -34.03 5.82
N CYS A 216 1.81 -34.68 5.60
CA CYS A 216 3.02 -34.08 5.05
C CYS A 216 3.04 -34.12 3.51
N PRO A 217 2.99 -32.96 2.81
CA PRO A 217 3.13 -32.91 1.36
C PRO A 217 4.55 -33.33 0.95
N SER A 218 4.66 -34.13 -0.11
CA SER A 218 5.97 -34.62 -0.60
C SER A 218 6.59 -33.76 -1.70
N ASN A 219 5.85 -32.78 -2.21
CA ASN A 219 6.20 -31.92 -3.34
C ASN A 219 6.63 -30.51 -2.92
N VAL A 220 7.15 -30.35 -1.70
CA VAL A 220 7.62 -29.05 -1.21
C VAL A 220 8.78 -28.56 -2.11
N PRO A 221 8.69 -27.36 -2.70
CA PRO A 221 9.68 -26.87 -3.63
C PRO A 221 10.98 -26.47 -2.92
N GLY A 222 12.06 -26.45 -3.68
CA GLY A 222 13.32 -25.88 -3.22
C GLY A 222 13.29 -24.35 -3.14
N PHE A 223 14.26 -23.78 -2.43
CA PHE A 223 14.41 -22.34 -2.26
C PHE A 223 15.88 -21.92 -2.05
N PRO A 224 16.27 -20.68 -2.40
CA PRO A 224 17.65 -20.21 -2.29
C PRO A 224 17.97 -19.62 -0.91
N VAL A 225 18.95 -20.15 -0.19
CA VAL A 225 19.45 -19.59 1.07
C VAL A 225 20.77 -18.87 0.85
N PHE A 226 21.04 -17.88 1.69
CA PHE A 226 22.32 -17.18 1.68
C PHE A 226 23.14 -17.66 2.87
N SER A 227 24.33 -18.16 2.60
CA SER A 227 25.27 -18.64 3.60
C SER A 227 26.58 -17.85 3.48
N ARG A 228 27.54 -18.14 4.36
CA ARG A 228 28.89 -17.55 4.25
C ARG A 228 29.64 -18.01 2.99
N ASN A 229 29.23 -19.13 2.39
CA ASN A 229 29.86 -19.66 1.18
C ASN A 229 29.34 -18.94 -0.07
N GLY A 230 28.18 -18.28 0.01
CA GLY A 230 27.50 -17.64 -1.10
C GLY A 230 26.01 -17.92 -1.13
N ARG A 231 25.41 -17.83 -2.31
CA ARG A 231 24.01 -18.20 -2.57
C ARG A 231 23.94 -19.71 -2.83
N GLU A 232 23.26 -20.42 -1.95
CA GLU A 232 23.05 -21.87 -2.02
C GLU A 232 21.57 -22.15 -2.36
N SER A 233 21.27 -23.17 -3.16
CA SER A 233 19.92 -23.69 -3.27
C SER A 233 19.69 -24.84 -2.30
N VAL A 234 18.48 -24.91 -1.75
CA VAL A 234 18.01 -25.99 -0.88
C VAL A 234 16.93 -26.76 -1.62
N ALA A 235 17.18 -28.02 -1.92
CA ALA A 235 16.15 -28.97 -2.36
C ALA A 235 15.59 -29.73 -1.14
N ILE A 236 14.27 -29.96 -1.13
CA ILE A 236 13.59 -30.70 -0.08
C ILE A 236 13.22 -32.08 -0.61
N GLU A 237 13.81 -33.12 -0.04
CA GLU A 237 13.42 -34.51 -0.30
C GLU A 237 12.58 -35.04 0.86
N THR A 238 11.59 -35.88 0.56
CA THR A 238 10.73 -36.47 1.60
C THR A 238 10.99 -37.96 1.72
N LEU A 239 11.49 -38.41 2.87
CA LEU A 239 11.62 -39.83 3.20
C LEU A 239 10.41 -40.27 4.04
N ARG A 240 9.58 -41.19 3.53
CA ARG A 240 8.38 -41.69 4.21
C ARG A 240 8.61 -43.06 4.85
N GLY A 241 7.90 -43.33 5.94
CA GLY A 241 7.84 -44.67 6.54
C GLY A 241 9.10 -45.08 7.30
N VAL A 242 9.89 -44.11 7.76
CA VAL A 242 11.08 -44.38 8.57
C VAL A 242 10.63 -44.93 9.92
N VAL A 243 11.15 -46.11 10.30
CA VAL A 243 10.75 -46.79 11.54
C VAL A 243 11.70 -46.39 12.67
N GLU A 244 11.13 -45.73 13.68
CA GLU A 244 11.87 -45.24 14.84
C GLU A 244 11.70 -46.16 16.05
N THR A 245 12.77 -46.29 16.85
CA THR A 245 12.80 -47.05 18.11
C THR A 245 13.10 -46.12 19.27
N GLN A 246 12.76 -46.53 20.50
CA GLN A 246 12.99 -45.70 21.69
C GLN A 246 14.48 -45.33 21.89
N GLU A 247 15.41 -46.25 21.62
CA GLU A 247 16.84 -45.96 21.74
C GLU A 247 17.35 -45.02 20.63
N LEU A 248 16.83 -45.15 19.41
CA LEU A 248 17.16 -44.22 18.33
C LEU A 248 16.59 -42.82 18.63
N TRP A 249 15.34 -42.72 19.07
CA TRP A 249 14.69 -41.49 19.48
C TRP A 249 15.49 -40.73 20.55
N ARG A 250 15.94 -41.44 21.59
CA ARG A 250 16.80 -40.89 22.65
C ARG A 250 18.09 -40.26 22.10
N ARG A 251 18.66 -40.80 21.02
CA ARG A 251 19.86 -40.26 20.36
C ARG A 251 19.53 -39.07 19.47
N LEU A 252 18.40 -39.11 18.76
CA LEU A 252 17.94 -38.02 17.91
C LEU A 252 17.65 -36.75 18.72
N THR A 253 16.96 -36.87 19.86
CA THR A 253 16.65 -35.72 20.72
C THR A 253 17.91 -35.09 21.32
N LYS A 254 18.90 -35.91 21.72
CA LYS A 254 20.24 -35.42 22.09
C LYS A 254 20.92 -34.67 20.95
N PHE A 255 20.90 -35.22 19.74
CA PHE A 255 21.50 -34.58 18.57
C PHE A 255 20.81 -33.27 18.20
N HIS A 256 19.48 -33.25 18.24
CA HIS A 256 18.66 -32.04 18.05
C HIS A 256 19.04 -30.95 19.05
N SER A 257 19.13 -31.29 20.35
CA SER A 257 19.58 -30.34 21.37
C SER A 257 21.02 -29.87 21.13
N TYR A 258 21.92 -30.74 20.67
CA TYR A 258 23.29 -30.36 20.31
C TYR A 258 23.31 -29.32 19.18
N ILE A 259 22.56 -29.54 18.09
CA ILE A 259 22.47 -28.61 16.97
C ILE A 259 22.01 -27.22 17.43
N PHE A 260 20.92 -27.13 18.18
CA PHE A 260 20.43 -25.80 18.55
C PHE A 260 21.23 -25.14 19.68
N LYS A 261 21.62 -25.87 20.73
CA LYS A 261 22.38 -25.30 21.85
C LYS A 261 23.81 -24.92 21.45
N LYS A 262 24.54 -25.83 20.79
CA LYS A 262 25.96 -25.64 20.45
C LYS A 262 26.17 -24.97 19.10
N VAL A 263 25.58 -25.50 18.02
CA VAL A 263 25.83 -24.98 16.66
C VAL A 263 25.11 -23.64 16.44
N CYS A 264 23.82 -23.57 16.74
CA CYS A 264 23.01 -22.36 16.56
C CYS A 264 23.13 -21.35 17.71
N ARG A 265 23.87 -21.70 18.79
CA ARG A 265 24.12 -20.85 19.97
C ARG A 265 22.84 -20.41 20.69
N LEU A 266 21.87 -21.32 20.80
CA LEU A 266 20.60 -21.13 21.52
C LEU A 266 20.61 -21.86 22.88
N SER A 267 21.69 -21.73 23.63
CA SER A 267 21.91 -22.40 24.91
C SER A 267 20.97 -21.96 26.04
N HIS A 268 20.28 -20.82 25.87
CA HIS A 268 19.30 -20.29 26.82
C HIS A 268 17.91 -20.96 26.68
N LEU A 269 17.72 -21.82 25.68
CA LEU A 269 16.48 -22.55 25.44
C LEU A 269 16.61 -23.99 25.92
N GLU A 270 15.53 -24.51 26.49
CA GLU A 270 15.37 -25.93 26.83
C GLU A 270 14.48 -26.63 25.81
N TYR A 271 14.72 -27.92 25.60
CA TYR A 271 14.08 -28.72 24.56
C TYR A 271 13.45 -29.97 25.18
N ASP A 272 12.21 -30.25 24.81
CA ASP A 272 11.46 -31.39 25.31
C ASP A 272 11.83 -32.65 24.50
N PRO A 273 12.44 -33.68 25.12
CA PRO A 273 12.79 -34.91 24.44
C PRO A 273 11.56 -35.79 24.10
N ALA A 274 10.36 -35.48 24.58
CA ALA A 274 9.14 -36.22 24.26
C ALA A 274 8.43 -35.73 22.98
N VAL A 275 8.91 -34.62 22.40
CA VAL A 275 8.21 -33.87 21.36
C VAL A 275 8.93 -33.96 20.01
N ALA A 276 8.13 -34.09 18.94
CA ALA A 276 8.52 -33.92 17.55
C ALA A 276 7.96 -32.58 17.02
N PRO A 277 8.57 -31.94 16.01
CA PRO A 277 9.61 -32.48 15.15
C PRO A 277 11.05 -32.32 15.68
N VAL A 278 11.96 -33.21 15.26
CA VAL A 278 13.37 -33.23 15.68
C VAL A 278 14.34 -33.19 14.51
N ILE A 279 15.57 -32.71 14.73
CA ILE A 279 16.61 -32.65 13.70
C ILE A 279 17.34 -33.96 13.64
N VAL A 280 17.51 -34.48 12.43
CA VAL A 280 18.09 -35.79 12.19
C VAL A 280 19.23 -35.71 11.18
N PRO A 281 20.35 -36.39 11.41
CA PRO A 281 21.41 -36.50 10.42
C PRO A 281 21.04 -37.58 9.39
N VAL A 282 21.20 -37.29 8.10
CA VAL A 282 20.85 -38.18 7.00
C VAL A 282 22.07 -38.39 6.11
N ARG A 283 22.41 -39.65 5.83
CA ARG A 283 23.49 -40.04 4.93
C ARG A 283 22.98 -41.17 4.03
N ASN A 284 23.21 -41.08 2.73
CA ASN A 284 22.77 -42.07 1.74
C ASN A 284 21.27 -42.43 1.85
N GLY A 285 20.42 -41.41 2.06
CA GLY A 285 18.96 -41.56 2.13
C GLY A 285 18.44 -42.26 3.40
N ARG A 286 19.27 -42.41 4.44
CA ARG A 286 18.87 -43.02 5.73
C ARG A 286 19.40 -42.20 6.90
N VAL A 287 18.78 -42.35 8.07
CA VAL A 287 19.27 -41.73 9.31
C VAL A 287 20.68 -42.25 9.62
N ASP A 288 21.63 -41.34 9.85
CA ASP A 288 23.03 -41.67 10.14
C ASP A 288 23.21 -42.09 11.60
N VAL A 289 22.82 -43.33 11.89
CA VAL A 289 22.93 -43.94 13.22
C VAL A 289 24.39 -44.01 13.69
N ALA A 290 25.36 -44.12 12.78
CA ALA A 290 26.78 -44.18 13.11
C ALA A 290 27.29 -42.83 13.65
N LEU A 291 26.88 -41.71 13.04
CA LEU A 291 27.13 -40.38 13.59
C LEU A 291 26.49 -40.21 14.97
N LEU A 292 25.22 -40.59 15.12
CA LEU A 292 24.50 -40.49 16.40
C LEU A 292 25.16 -41.29 17.54
N ARG A 293 25.73 -42.47 17.23
CA ARG A 293 26.48 -43.27 18.22
C ARG A 293 27.76 -42.58 18.68
N ARG A 294 28.43 -41.83 17.80
CA ARG A 294 29.66 -41.10 18.13
C ARG A 294 29.42 -39.87 18.99
N LEU A 295 28.21 -39.30 19.01
CA LEU A 295 27.90 -38.12 19.83
C LEU A 295 28.11 -38.38 21.33
N ASP A 296 27.86 -39.61 21.80
CA ASP A 296 28.07 -40.01 23.20
C ASP A 296 29.54 -40.36 23.53
N LEU A 297 30.44 -40.41 22.53
CA LEU A 297 31.84 -40.83 22.70
C LEU A 297 32.77 -39.61 22.78
N ALA A 298 33.38 -39.40 23.95
CA ALA A 298 34.46 -38.41 24.11
C ALA A 298 35.72 -38.91 23.39
N GLN A 299 36.02 -38.36 22.21
CA GLN A 299 37.24 -38.66 21.45
C GLN A 299 38.08 -37.40 21.27
N LYS A 300 39.35 -37.46 21.69
CA LYS A 300 40.34 -36.44 21.31
C LYS A 300 40.60 -36.56 19.81
N LYS A 301 40.10 -35.59 19.04
CA LYS A 301 40.36 -35.49 17.60
C LYS A 301 41.61 -34.65 17.33
N PRO A 302 42.38 -34.98 16.28
CA PRO A 302 43.46 -34.11 15.83
C PRO A 302 42.88 -32.79 15.26
N PHE A 303 43.64 -31.71 15.38
CA PHE A 303 43.32 -30.45 14.72
C PHE A 303 43.61 -30.56 13.23
N THR A 304 42.60 -30.33 12.40
CA THR A 304 42.68 -30.34 10.94
C THR A 304 42.08 -29.05 10.38
N LEU A 305 42.32 -28.77 9.10
CA LEU A 305 41.68 -27.64 8.39
C LEU A 305 40.15 -27.82 8.28
N GLU A 306 39.64 -29.01 8.53
CA GLU A 306 38.20 -29.33 8.53
C GLU A 306 37.64 -29.43 9.95
N SER A 307 38.40 -29.00 10.96
CA SER A 307 37.93 -28.97 12.34
C SER A 307 37.21 -27.65 12.62
N VAL A 308 36.15 -27.74 13.44
CA VAL A 308 35.64 -26.60 14.20
C VAL A 308 36.25 -26.66 15.60
N VAL A 309 36.65 -25.51 16.11
CA VAL A 309 37.30 -25.40 17.41
C VAL A 309 36.51 -24.47 18.32
N SER A 310 36.21 -24.90 19.53
CA SER A 310 35.65 -24.06 20.58
C SER A 310 36.72 -23.55 21.54
N ARG A 311 36.52 -22.33 22.03
CA ARG A 311 37.37 -21.68 23.03
C ARG A 311 36.49 -20.90 23.99
N VAL A 312 36.75 -21.05 25.29
CA VAL A 312 36.13 -20.21 26.33
C VAL A 312 36.93 -18.92 26.48
N THR A 313 36.26 -17.77 26.31
CA THR A 313 36.84 -16.43 26.53
C THR A 313 35.90 -15.63 27.41
N ALA A 314 36.39 -15.14 28.56
CA ALA A 314 35.60 -14.36 29.52
C ALA A 314 34.25 -15.02 29.91
N GLY A 315 34.25 -16.34 30.13
CA GLY A 315 33.04 -17.10 30.51
C GLY A 315 32.09 -17.42 29.35
N THR A 316 32.37 -16.97 28.13
CA THR A 316 31.58 -17.29 26.93
C THR A 316 32.35 -18.25 26.02
N GLU A 317 31.72 -19.37 25.68
CA GLU A 317 32.24 -20.33 24.72
C GLU A 317 31.99 -19.84 23.29
N MET A 318 33.04 -19.82 22.48
CA MET A 318 33.01 -19.32 21.10
C MET A 318 33.59 -20.37 20.16
N SER A 319 32.88 -20.67 19.07
CA SER A 319 33.32 -21.62 18.03
C SER A 319 33.90 -20.91 16.81
N PHE A 320 34.95 -21.50 16.23
CA PHE A 320 35.76 -20.98 15.14
C PHE A 320 36.04 -22.05 14.08
N PHE A 321 36.10 -21.67 12.80
CA PHE A 321 36.67 -22.53 11.76
C PHE A 321 38.20 -22.47 11.82
N VAL A 322 38.86 -23.61 11.60
CA VAL A 322 40.32 -23.63 11.44
C VAL A 322 40.67 -23.18 10.03
N ARG A 323 41.30 -22.03 9.91
CA ARG A 323 41.70 -21.45 8.62
C ARG A 323 43.05 -21.99 8.16
N GLU A 324 44.05 -21.91 9.03
CA GLU A 324 45.43 -22.34 8.73
C GLU A 324 46.04 -22.98 9.98
N ILE A 325 46.90 -23.99 9.76
CA ILE A 325 47.70 -24.63 10.80
C ILE A 325 49.16 -24.40 10.46
N TYR A 326 49.92 -23.80 11.37
CA TYR A 326 51.33 -23.48 11.14
C TYR A 326 52.18 -23.76 12.37
N ARG A 327 53.50 -23.90 12.16
CA ARG A 327 54.48 -24.09 13.24
C ARG A 327 55.28 -22.81 13.44
N SER A 328 55.39 -22.35 14.68
CA SER A 328 56.17 -21.17 15.06
C SER A 328 56.82 -21.42 16.42
N GLY A 329 58.16 -21.29 16.49
CA GLY A 329 58.92 -21.54 17.72
C GLY A 329 58.77 -22.95 18.29
N GLY A 330 58.69 -23.98 17.43
CA GLY A 330 58.53 -25.39 17.83
C GLY A 330 57.12 -25.77 18.30
N LYS A 331 56.16 -24.84 18.32
CA LYS A 331 54.76 -25.08 18.73
C LYS A 331 53.82 -24.95 17.53
N THR A 332 52.84 -25.84 17.45
CA THR A 332 51.73 -25.73 16.49
C THR A 332 50.78 -24.63 16.95
N LYS A 333 50.38 -23.75 16.03
CA LYS A 333 49.42 -22.66 16.25
C LYS A 333 48.30 -22.74 15.22
N LEU A 334 47.14 -22.18 15.58
CA LEU A 334 45.95 -22.14 14.73
C LEU A 334 45.63 -20.70 14.33
N CYS A 335 45.39 -20.49 13.04
CA CYS A 335 44.67 -19.33 12.56
C CYS A 335 43.17 -19.66 12.58
N LEU A 336 42.39 -18.88 13.33
CA LEU A 336 40.97 -19.12 13.52
C LEU A 336 40.12 -18.08 12.78
N GLU A 337 39.09 -18.56 12.10
CA GLU A 337 38.05 -17.73 11.50
C GLU A 337 36.79 -17.77 12.37
N LYS A 338 36.24 -16.59 12.69
CA LYS A 338 35.06 -16.50 13.55
C LYS A 338 33.82 -17.00 12.82
N ILE A 339 33.14 -17.98 13.41
CA ILE A 339 31.88 -18.48 12.84
C ILE A 339 30.79 -17.41 12.98
N PRO A 340 30.14 -17.00 11.87
CA PRO A 340 29.06 -16.03 11.90
C PRO A 340 27.96 -16.47 12.86
N ARG A 341 27.24 -15.51 13.42
CA ARG A 341 26.20 -15.81 14.42
C ARG A 341 24.96 -16.50 13.82
N SER A 342 24.76 -16.41 12.51
CA SER A 342 23.68 -17.07 11.76
C SER A 342 23.99 -17.08 10.26
N ALA A 343 23.42 -18.03 9.51
CA ALA A 343 23.14 -17.83 8.10
C ALA A 343 22.00 -16.82 7.97
N GLY A 344 22.22 -15.72 7.23
CA GLY A 344 21.22 -14.69 6.99
C GLY A 344 20.08 -15.15 6.10
N GLY A 345 18.87 -14.63 6.35
CA GLY A 345 17.68 -14.93 5.55
C GLY A 345 17.66 -14.22 4.18
N SER A 346 18.43 -13.15 4.02
CA SER A 346 18.53 -12.37 2.78
C SER A 346 19.95 -11.93 2.44
N ARG A 347 20.18 -11.66 1.15
CA ARG A 347 21.47 -11.29 0.57
C ARG A 347 22.16 -10.11 1.29
N ASN A 348 21.38 -9.09 1.65
CA ASN A 348 21.89 -7.87 2.29
C ASN A 348 22.55 -8.11 3.65
N GLU A 349 22.26 -9.23 4.33
CA GLU A 349 22.87 -9.53 5.61
C GLU A 349 24.33 -9.98 5.51
N PHE A 350 24.71 -10.64 4.41
CA PHE A 350 26.08 -11.08 4.22
C PHE A 350 26.95 -9.95 3.70
N THR A 351 26.55 -9.26 2.62
CA THR A 351 27.34 -8.20 1.98
C THR A 351 27.71 -7.06 2.93
N VAL A 352 26.84 -6.73 3.89
CA VAL A 352 27.08 -5.64 4.87
C VAL A 352 27.96 -6.11 6.05
N LYS A 353 27.89 -7.39 6.43
CA LYS A 353 28.67 -7.92 7.57
C LYS A 353 30.06 -8.43 7.17
N THR A 354 30.33 -8.75 5.89
CA THR A 354 31.70 -9.06 5.42
C THR A 354 32.62 -7.84 5.40
N LYS A 355 32.09 -6.61 5.41
CA LYS A 355 32.90 -5.37 5.54
C LYS A 355 33.54 -5.16 6.93
N PHE A 356 33.55 -6.16 7.81
CA PHE A 356 34.12 -6.03 9.16
C PHE A 356 35.64 -6.24 9.17
N LYS A 357 36.36 -5.12 9.35
CA LYS A 357 37.72 -4.94 9.89
C LYS A 357 38.68 -6.09 9.59
N GLU A 358 39.33 -5.99 8.44
CA GLU A 358 40.66 -6.55 8.27
C GLU A 358 41.53 -6.15 9.46
N PHE A 359 41.99 -7.12 10.24
CA PHE A 359 43.21 -6.89 11.00
C PHE A 359 44.31 -6.67 9.97
N SER A 360 44.82 -5.44 9.92
CA SER A 360 45.98 -5.08 9.13
C SER A 360 47.19 -5.85 9.67
N SER A 361 47.93 -6.43 8.74
CA SER A 361 49.12 -7.28 8.90
C SER A 361 48.95 -8.70 9.47
N THR A 362 49.64 -9.64 8.82
CA THR A 362 49.82 -11.04 9.23
C THR A 362 50.42 -11.14 10.64
N GLU A 363 51.23 -10.15 11.06
CA GLU A 363 51.89 -10.10 12.37
C GLU A 363 50.92 -9.83 13.52
N ALA A 364 49.92 -8.96 13.34
CA ALA A 364 48.88 -8.75 14.33
C ALA A 364 48.05 -10.04 14.55
N ARG A 365 47.77 -10.79 13.47
CA ARG A 365 47.06 -12.09 13.56
C ARG A 365 47.88 -13.15 14.31
N LEU A 366 49.21 -13.15 14.14
CA LEU A 366 50.15 -14.06 14.80
C LEU A 366 50.29 -13.80 16.31
N ALA A 367 50.10 -12.56 16.76
CA ALA A 367 50.15 -12.17 18.18
C ALA A 367 48.93 -12.65 18.99
N PHE A 368 47.76 -12.79 18.35
CA PHE A 368 46.50 -13.20 18.99
C PHE A 368 46.12 -14.68 18.81
N ALA A 369 46.97 -15.48 18.16
CA ALA A 369 46.72 -16.91 17.93
C ALA A 369 46.59 -17.68 19.27
N PRO A 370 45.45 -18.33 19.54
CA PRO A 370 45.23 -19.04 20.81
C PRO A 370 46.20 -20.21 20.98
N ARG A 371 46.52 -20.50 22.25
CA ARG A 371 47.23 -21.74 22.59
C ARG A 371 46.28 -22.93 22.40
N LEU A 372 46.82 -24.02 21.83
CA LEU A 372 46.09 -25.27 21.57
C LEU A 372 45.48 -25.89 22.84
N GLU A 373 46.11 -25.69 24.00
CA GLU A 373 45.62 -26.15 25.31
C GLU A 373 44.28 -25.54 25.73
N HIS A 374 43.88 -24.42 25.11
CA HIS A 374 42.60 -23.74 25.38
C HIS A 374 41.57 -23.95 24.25
N CYS A 375 41.82 -24.90 23.37
CA CYS A 375 41.03 -25.17 22.18
C CYS A 375 40.51 -26.61 22.22
N GLU A 376 39.21 -26.81 22.05
CA GLU A 376 38.62 -28.15 21.92
C GLU A 376 38.08 -28.35 20.52
N VAL A 377 38.30 -29.54 19.95
CA VAL A 377 37.77 -29.89 18.63
C VAL A 377 36.32 -30.36 18.77
N GLU A 378 35.44 -29.71 18.03
CA GLU A 378 34.00 -29.98 18.05
C GLU A 378 33.60 -31.31 17.40
N PHE A 379 32.36 -31.72 17.68
CA PHE A 379 31.82 -32.98 17.19
C PHE A 379 31.64 -33.01 15.67
N LEU A 380 31.11 -31.94 15.06
CA LEU A 380 30.94 -31.83 13.60
C LEU A 380 32.21 -31.28 12.92
N SER A 381 32.48 -31.73 11.69
CA SER A 381 33.50 -31.11 10.83
C SER A 381 33.06 -29.72 10.37
N ALA A 382 33.98 -28.93 9.82
CA ALA A 382 33.71 -27.59 9.32
C ALA A 382 32.67 -27.58 8.16
N PRO A 383 32.73 -28.48 7.16
CA PRO A 383 31.65 -28.59 6.16
C PRO A 383 30.29 -28.92 6.79
N GLN A 384 30.25 -29.88 7.72
CA GLN A 384 29.01 -30.30 8.40
C GLN A 384 28.44 -29.19 9.28
N TRP A 385 29.29 -28.46 10.00
CA TRP A 385 28.89 -27.30 10.79
C TRP A 385 28.37 -26.18 9.88
N SER A 386 29.00 -25.93 8.75
CA SER A 386 28.55 -24.94 7.76
C SER A 386 27.13 -25.24 7.27
N LYS A 387 26.83 -26.51 6.95
CA LYS A 387 25.46 -26.95 6.64
C LYS A 387 24.51 -26.83 7.82
N ALA A 388 24.96 -27.17 9.02
CA ALA A 388 24.10 -27.11 10.21
C ALA A 388 23.66 -25.67 10.54
N LEU A 389 24.44 -24.66 10.16
CA LEU A 389 24.08 -23.24 10.32
C LEU A 389 22.92 -22.78 9.42
N THR A 390 22.61 -23.49 8.33
CA THR A 390 21.47 -23.15 7.45
C THR A 390 20.16 -23.80 7.90
N ILE A 391 20.20 -24.78 8.81
CA ILE A 391 19.02 -25.49 9.31
C ILE A 391 17.90 -24.55 9.80
N PRO A 392 18.17 -23.50 10.61
CA PRO A 392 17.11 -22.61 11.08
C PRO A 392 16.31 -21.93 9.95
N ILE A 393 16.99 -21.44 8.91
CA ILE A 393 16.33 -20.77 7.78
C ILE A 393 15.57 -21.80 6.91
N CYS A 394 16.11 -23.01 6.75
CA CYS A 394 15.41 -24.10 6.04
C CYS A 394 14.09 -24.47 6.74
N ILE A 395 14.10 -24.63 8.06
CA ILE A 395 12.88 -24.92 8.85
C ILE A 395 11.90 -23.76 8.76
N HIS A 396 12.39 -22.52 8.90
CA HIS A 396 11.55 -21.34 8.80
C HIS A 396 10.80 -21.28 7.46
N ARG A 397 11.50 -21.46 6.34
CA ARG A 397 10.88 -21.43 5.01
C ARG A 397 9.97 -22.61 4.73
N LEU A 398 10.36 -23.81 5.16
CA LEU A 398 9.48 -24.97 5.12
C LEU A 398 8.17 -24.69 5.88
N ASP A 399 8.25 -24.17 7.10
CA ASP A 399 7.08 -23.82 7.89
C ASP A 399 6.21 -22.75 7.21
N ARG A 400 6.83 -21.68 6.66
CA ARG A 400 6.11 -20.64 5.91
C ARG A 400 5.38 -21.19 4.68
N LEU A 401 6.02 -22.04 3.88
CA LEU A 401 5.40 -22.70 2.72
C LEU A 401 4.23 -23.60 3.15
N LEU A 402 4.38 -24.33 4.26
CA LEU A 402 3.31 -25.20 4.77
C LEU A 402 2.15 -24.39 5.39
N VAL A 403 2.41 -23.23 6.00
CA VAL A 403 1.35 -22.29 6.43
C VAL A 403 0.55 -21.81 5.20
N ALA A 404 1.24 -21.42 4.12
CA ALA A 404 0.60 -21.03 2.87
C ALA A 404 -0.22 -22.18 2.25
N GLU A 405 0.29 -23.41 2.26
CA GLU A 405 -0.46 -24.59 1.80
C GLU A 405 -1.69 -24.89 2.66
N ASN A 406 -1.58 -24.76 3.99
CA ASN A 406 -2.72 -24.95 4.88
C ASN A 406 -3.82 -23.93 4.63
N PHE A 407 -3.43 -22.67 4.38
CA PHE A 407 -4.35 -21.61 3.99
C PHE A 407 -5.02 -21.91 2.63
N ARG A 408 -4.23 -22.34 1.64
CA ARG A 408 -4.74 -22.75 0.32
C ARG A 408 -5.73 -23.90 0.41
N ARG A 409 -5.41 -24.97 1.16
CA ARG A 409 -6.31 -26.11 1.37
C ARG A 409 -7.61 -25.70 2.04
N ALA A 410 -7.59 -24.73 2.95
CA ALA A 410 -8.81 -24.21 3.57
C ALA A 410 -9.72 -23.51 2.55
N LEU A 411 -9.13 -22.74 1.62
CA LEU A 411 -9.85 -22.10 0.51
C LEU A 411 -10.44 -23.13 -0.46
N VAL A 412 -9.66 -24.14 -0.87
CA VAL A 412 -10.13 -25.20 -1.76
C VAL A 412 -11.29 -25.99 -1.12
N ARG A 413 -11.21 -26.30 0.17
CA ARG A 413 -12.32 -26.94 0.91
C ARG A 413 -13.57 -26.07 0.99
N ALA A 414 -13.41 -24.75 0.93
CA ALA A 414 -14.51 -23.79 0.86
C ALA A 414 -15.02 -23.55 -0.57
N GLY A 415 -14.51 -24.30 -1.56
CA GLY A 415 -14.91 -24.18 -2.97
C GLY A 415 -14.20 -23.08 -3.75
N VAL A 416 -13.10 -22.52 -3.23
CA VAL A 416 -12.34 -21.44 -3.89
C VAL A 416 -10.97 -21.93 -4.37
N GLY A 417 -10.73 -21.79 -5.68
CA GLY A 417 -9.51 -22.25 -6.33
C GLY A 417 -9.49 -23.77 -6.60
N TYR A 418 -8.32 -24.30 -6.92
CA TYR A 418 -8.14 -25.70 -7.32
C TYR A 418 -7.02 -26.38 -6.53
N GLU A 419 -6.99 -27.71 -6.56
CA GLU A 419 -5.85 -28.48 -6.06
C GLU A 419 -4.64 -28.32 -7.00
N VAL A 420 -3.45 -28.14 -6.40
CA VAL A 420 -2.20 -27.91 -7.12
C VAL A 420 -1.23 -29.04 -6.77
N ASP A 421 -0.91 -29.87 -7.76
CA ASP A 421 0.01 -31.01 -7.60
C ASP A 421 1.49 -30.60 -7.70
N HIS A 422 1.79 -29.46 -8.34
CA HIS A 422 3.16 -28.98 -8.53
C HIS A 422 3.35 -27.57 -7.98
N TRP A 423 4.24 -27.43 -7.00
CA TRP A 423 4.59 -26.13 -6.44
C TRP A 423 5.84 -25.60 -7.16
N PRO A 424 5.76 -24.41 -7.79
CA PRO A 424 6.93 -23.81 -8.41
C PRO A 424 7.99 -23.48 -7.34
N PRO A 425 9.29 -23.54 -7.69
CA PRO A 425 10.36 -23.08 -6.82
C PRO A 425 10.10 -21.68 -6.25
N LEU A 426 10.44 -21.46 -4.99
CA LEU A 426 10.43 -20.12 -4.41
C LEU A 426 11.68 -19.39 -4.91
N VAL A 427 11.50 -18.47 -5.85
CA VAL A 427 12.59 -17.72 -6.50
C VAL A 427 12.66 -16.31 -5.91
N GLU A 428 13.86 -15.74 -5.88
CA GLU A 428 14.07 -14.35 -5.50
C GLU A 428 13.43 -13.43 -6.56
N ASP A 429 12.56 -12.52 -6.13
CA ASP A 429 11.81 -11.67 -7.08
C ASP A 429 12.73 -10.78 -7.93
N ARG A 430 13.92 -10.44 -7.42
CA ARG A 430 14.87 -9.48 -8.02
C ARG A 430 16.34 -9.91 -7.81
N PRO A 431 16.87 -10.89 -8.56
CA PRO A 431 18.27 -11.28 -8.47
C PRO A 431 19.18 -10.17 -9.04
N PRO A 432 20.19 -9.69 -8.32
CA PRO A 432 20.90 -8.43 -8.65
C PRO A 432 21.98 -8.53 -9.74
N ASN A 433 22.15 -9.69 -10.37
CA ASN A 433 23.08 -9.87 -11.51
C ASN A 433 22.36 -10.30 -12.80
N GLN A 434 21.03 -10.21 -12.85
CA GLN A 434 20.35 -10.37 -14.13
C GLN A 434 20.54 -9.07 -14.90
N GLU A 435 21.33 -9.09 -15.98
CA GLU A 435 21.33 -8.01 -16.97
C GLU A 435 19.87 -7.76 -17.34
N VAL A 436 19.33 -6.62 -16.92
CA VAL A 436 17.97 -6.25 -17.24
C VAL A 436 17.97 -5.89 -18.71
N SER A 437 17.76 -6.89 -19.57
CA SER A 437 17.39 -6.64 -20.96
C SER A 437 16.21 -5.67 -20.94
N LYS A 438 16.28 -4.57 -21.70
CA LYS A 438 15.18 -3.61 -21.79
C LYS A 438 13.89 -4.40 -22.01
N PRO A 439 12.86 -4.24 -21.15
CA PRO A 439 11.67 -5.08 -21.24
C PRO A 439 11.06 -4.93 -22.63
N GLU A 440 10.73 -6.06 -23.26
CA GLU A 440 9.93 -6.09 -24.47
C GLU A 440 8.49 -5.73 -24.08
N ILE A 441 8.10 -4.48 -24.38
CA ILE A 441 6.79 -3.95 -24.00
C ILE A 441 5.73 -4.50 -24.96
N LYS A 442 4.73 -5.17 -24.40
CA LYS A 442 3.59 -5.77 -25.10
C LYS A 442 2.34 -5.00 -24.74
N PHE A 443 1.69 -4.46 -25.78
CA PHE A 443 0.47 -3.67 -25.61
C PHE A 443 -0.82 -4.49 -25.73
N THR A 444 -0.75 -5.72 -26.25
CA THR A 444 -1.93 -6.41 -26.79
C THR A 444 -2.60 -7.44 -25.88
N GLU A 445 -2.22 -7.65 -24.61
CA GLU A 445 -2.92 -8.62 -23.76
C GLU A 445 -2.97 -8.27 -22.26
N LEU A 446 -4.15 -7.86 -21.78
CA LEU A 446 -4.51 -7.91 -20.35
C LEU A 446 -4.83 -9.36 -19.97
N LYS A 447 -3.78 -10.16 -19.78
CA LYS A 447 -3.86 -11.63 -19.62
C LYS A 447 -4.86 -12.10 -18.55
N PHE A 448 -4.97 -11.35 -17.46
CA PHE A 448 -5.79 -11.71 -16.29
C PHE A 448 -7.27 -11.35 -16.45
N MET A 449 -7.71 -10.65 -17.51
CA MET A 449 -9.14 -10.40 -17.77
C MET A 449 -9.80 -11.53 -18.57
N LYS A 450 -9.01 -12.42 -19.18
CA LYS A 450 -9.53 -13.61 -19.84
C LYS A 450 -9.89 -14.65 -18.78
N GLU A 451 -11.04 -15.31 -18.96
CA GLU A 451 -11.39 -16.46 -18.13
C GLU A 451 -10.34 -17.56 -18.31
N MET A 452 -9.62 -17.87 -17.24
CA MET A 452 -8.58 -18.89 -17.27
C MET A 452 -9.21 -20.27 -17.15
N LYS A 453 -9.56 -20.86 -18.30
CA LYS A 453 -9.98 -22.26 -18.40
C LYS A 453 -8.79 -23.15 -18.06
N ASN A 454 -8.94 -24.01 -17.03
CA ASN A 454 -7.95 -25.00 -16.57
C ASN A 454 -6.68 -24.44 -15.89
N SER A 455 -6.73 -23.27 -15.25
CA SER A 455 -5.60 -22.84 -14.42
C SER A 455 -5.55 -23.66 -13.11
N PRO A 456 -4.38 -24.14 -12.66
CA PRO A 456 -4.25 -24.83 -11.37
C PRO A 456 -4.55 -23.93 -10.16
N GLY A 457 -4.74 -22.62 -10.35
CA GLY A 457 -4.91 -21.67 -9.26
C GLY A 457 -3.59 -21.33 -8.56
N PRO A 458 -3.63 -20.56 -7.45
CA PRO A 458 -2.42 -20.10 -6.79
C PRO A 458 -1.70 -21.24 -6.06
N SER A 459 -0.39 -21.35 -6.26
CA SER A 459 0.46 -22.26 -5.52
C SER A 459 0.76 -21.74 -4.10
N PRO A 460 1.23 -22.60 -3.18
CA PRO A 460 1.69 -22.13 -1.87
C PRO A 460 2.83 -21.12 -1.93
N THR A 461 3.65 -21.17 -2.98
CA THR A 461 4.69 -20.17 -3.25
C THR A 461 4.06 -18.80 -3.52
N ASP A 462 3.01 -18.74 -4.36
CA ASP A 462 2.30 -17.49 -4.66
C ASP A 462 1.63 -16.90 -3.41
N ILE A 463 0.98 -17.76 -2.62
CA ILE A 463 0.31 -17.35 -1.37
C ILE A 463 1.34 -16.87 -0.34
N LEU A 464 2.49 -17.53 -0.23
CA LEU A 464 3.56 -17.09 0.64
C LEU A 464 4.07 -15.70 0.24
N THR A 465 4.26 -15.45 -1.06
CA THR A 465 4.66 -14.13 -1.56
C THR A 465 3.67 -13.04 -1.14
N ALA A 466 2.35 -13.27 -1.31
CA ALA A 466 1.32 -12.31 -0.88
C ALA A 466 1.25 -12.08 0.64
N LEU A 467 1.64 -13.08 1.44
CA LEU A 467 1.66 -12.99 2.91
C LEU A 467 2.98 -12.43 3.47
N THR A 468 4.00 -12.20 2.64
CA THR A 468 5.31 -11.74 3.08
C THR A 468 5.43 -10.23 2.91
N ALA A 469 5.44 -9.49 4.02
CA ALA A 469 5.57 -8.04 3.97
C ALA A 469 7.02 -7.62 3.67
N SER A 470 7.22 -6.49 3.00
CA SER A 470 8.55 -5.96 2.70
C SER A 470 9.42 -5.71 3.95
N SER A 471 8.79 -5.44 5.10
CA SER A 471 9.49 -5.31 6.40
C SER A 471 10.17 -6.60 6.87
N ALA A 472 9.76 -7.77 6.37
CA ALA A 472 10.40 -9.05 6.65
C ALA A 472 11.78 -9.17 5.97
N GLN A 473 12.05 -8.40 4.91
CA GLN A 473 13.30 -8.45 4.16
C GLN A 473 13.69 -9.87 3.72
N ASP A 474 12.71 -10.69 3.30
CA ASP A 474 12.96 -12.03 2.71
C ASP A 474 13.20 -11.90 1.20
N ILE A 475 13.30 -13.03 0.49
CA ILE A 475 13.57 -13.09 -0.96
C ILE A 475 12.37 -12.74 -1.86
N VAL A 476 11.18 -12.71 -1.26
CA VAL A 476 9.92 -12.36 -1.92
C VAL A 476 9.16 -11.35 -1.07
N ASP A 477 8.29 -10.56 -1.70
CA ASP A 477 7.40 -9.63 -1.00
C ASP A 477 6.05 -9.43 -1.71
N SER A 478 5.07 -8.97 -0.94
CA SER A 478 3.68 -8.84 -1.37
C SER A 478 3.41 -7.62 -2.28
N GLU A 479 4.32 -6.64 -2.32
CA GLU A 479 4.02 -5.29 -2.78
C GLU A 479 3.67 -5.24 -4.29
N ARG A 480 4.25 -6.12 -5.13
CA ARG A 480 3.87 -6.17 -6.57
C ARG A 480 2.43 -6.64 -6.77
N TYR A 481 2.02 -7.64 -6.01
CA TYR A 481 0.65 -8.16 -6.06
C TYR A 481 -0.34 -7.22 -5.36
N GLU A 482 0.10 -6.47 -4.34
CA GLU A 482 -0.67 -5.39 -3.69
C GLU A 482 -1.15 -4.37 -4.74
N VAL A 483 -0.25 -3.84 -5.58
CA VAL A 483 -0.61 -2.86 -6.62
C VAL A 483 -1.69 -3.39 -7.58
N LEU A 484 -1.57 -4.66 -7.99
CA LEU A 484 -2.54 -5.29 -8.87
C LEU A 484 -3.88 -5.54 -8.16
N GLY A 485 -3.84 -6.00 -6.90
CA GLY A 485 -5.04 -6.29 -6.12
C GLY A 485 -5.79 -5.06 -5.63
N ASP A 486 -5.10 -3.99 -5.24
CA ASP A 486 -5.67 -2.68 -4.87
C ASP A 486 -6.51 -2.12 -6.02
N SER A 487 -5.90 -2.04 -7.22
CA SER A 487 -6.57 -1.53 -8.41
C SER A 487 -7.74 -2.42 -8.85
N PHE A 488 -7.60 -3.75 -8.80
CA PHE A 488 -8.71 -4.67 -9.08
C PHE A 488 -9.85 -4.52 -8.08
N LEU A 489 -9.55 -4.46 -6.77
CA LEU A 489 -10.55 -4.32 -5.72
C LEU A 489 -11.36 -3.02 -5.90
N LYS A 490 -10.67 -1.90 -6.13
CA LYS A 490 -11.33 -0.62 -6.43
C LYS A 490 -12.25 -0.73 -7.63
N MET A 491 -11.78 -1.35 -8.71
CA MET A 491 -12.58 -1.56 -9.91
C MET A 491 -13.83 -2.40 -9.64
N VAL A 492 -13.71 -3.59 -9.04
CA VAL A 492 -14.88 -4.45 -8.81
C VAL A 492 -15.88 -3.86 -7.81
N VAL A 493 -15.40 -3.12 -6.81
CA VAL A 493 -16.27 -2.38 -5.89
C VAL A 493 -16.99 -1.26 -6.63
N SER A 494 -16.32 -0.49 -7.49
CA SER A 494 -16.96 0.54 -8.33
C SER A 494 -18.04 -0.07 -9.22
N LEU A 495 -17.74 -1.17 -9.92
CA LEU A 495 -18.71 -1.88 -10.76
C LEU A 495 -19.92 -2.34 -9.93
N HIS A 496 -19.69 -2.93 -8.76
CA HIS A 496 -20.75 -3.39 -7.87
C HIS A 496 -21.65 -2.23 -7.40
N LEU A 497 -21.06 -1.12 -6.95
CA LEU A 497 -21.83 0.03 -6.45
C LEU A 497 -22.69 0.65 -7.55
N LEU A 498 -22.20 0.68 -8.80
CA LEU A 498 -22.93 1.21 -9.94
C LEU A 498 -24.12 0.34 -10.36
N THR A 499 -24.16 -0.95 -10.00
CA THR A 499 -25.36 -1.79 -10.19
C THR A 499 -26.54 -1.33 -9.31
N ASN A 500 -26.26 -0.65 -8.20
CA ASN A 500 -27.30 -0.12 -7.33
C ASN A 500 -27.85 1.20 -7.89
N ARG A 501 -29.08 1.16 -8.41
CA ARG A 501 -29.77 2.31 -9.01
C ARG A 501 -30.16 3.41 -8.00
N ASP A 502 -30.15 3.09 -6.70
CA ASP A 502 -30.42 4.06 -5.63
C ASP A 502 -29.21 4.98 -5.37
N LEU A 503 -28.00 4.52 -5.72
CA LEU A 503 -26.76 5.27 -5.59
C LEU A 503 -26.48 6.08 -6.87
N ARG A 504 -27.05 7.29 -6.95
CA ARG A 504 -26.92 8.17 -8.13
C ARG A 504 -25.82 9.21 -8.03
N ASP A 505 -25.47 9.63 -6.82
CA ASP A 505 -24.53 10.71 -6.56
C ASP A 505 -23.08 10.21 -6.43
N GLU A 506 -22.14 10.87 -7.12
CA GLU A 506 -20.71 10.55 -7.10
C GLU A 506 -20.13 10.61 -5.69
N GLY A 507 -20.47 11.63 -4.90
CA GLY A 507 -19.95 11.77 -3.54
C GLY A 507 -20.34 10.59 -2.65
N THR A 508 -21.57 10.07 -2.82
CA THR A 508 -22.05 8.88 -2.12
C THR A 508 -21.36 7.60 -2.60
N LEU A 509 -21.20 7.44 -3.91
CA LEU A 509 -20.47 6.32 -4.51
C LEU A 509 -19.00 6.29 -4.03
N THR A 510 -18.32 7.43 -4.03
CA THR A 510 -16.95 7.58 -3.55
C THR A 510 -16.85 7.27 -2.05
N ALA A 511 -17.81 7.71 -1.24
CA ALA A 511 -17.83 7.41 0.20
C ALA A 511 -17.99 5.90 0.49
N GLU A 512 -18.92 5.23 -0.19
CA GLU A 512 -19.12 3.78 -0.04
C GLU A 512 -17.94 2.98 -0.61
N ARG A 513 -17.38 3.38 -1.76
CA ARG A 513 -16.15 2.79 -2.31
C ARG A 513 -15.02 2.87 -1.28
N CYS A 514 -14.77 4.06 -0.73
CA CYS A 514 -13.76 4.30 0.31
C CYS A 514 -13.96 3.42 1.54
N ARG A 515 -15.21 3.11 1.89
CA ARG A 515 -15.54 2.22 3.00
C ARG A 515 -15.08 0.79 2.74
N PHE A 516 -15.43 0.21 1.59
CA PHE A 516 -15.07 -1.15 1.21
C PHE A 516 -13.56 -1.33 0.98
N VAL A 517 -12.89 -0.34 0.40
CA VAL A 517 -11.44 -0.41 0.15
C VAL A 517 -10.60 0.07 1.33
N SER A 518 -11.23 0.46 2.45
CA SER A 518 -10.48 0.93 3.61
C SER A 518 -9.66 -0.18 4.25
N ASN A 519 -8.42 0.12 4.66
CA ASN A 519 -7.54 -0.84 5.34
C ASN A 519 -8.21 -1.44 6.60
N MET A 520 -9.07 -0.69 7.27
CA MET A 520 -9.78 -1.17 8.45
C MET A 520 -10.88 -2.19 8.10
N PHE A 521 -11.60 -1.96 6.99
CA PHE A 521 -12.57 -2.94 6.49
C PHE A 521 -11.85 -4.22 6.05
N LEU A 522 -10.77 -4.11 5.28
CA LEU A 522 -9.96 -5.26 4.85
C LEU A 522 -9.42 -6.06 6.05
N LEU A 523 -8.95 -5.37 7.09
CA LEU A 523 -8.53 -6.03 8.33
C LEU A 523 -9.70 -6.76 9.00
N SER A 524 -10.90 -6.16 9.03
CA SER A 524 -12.08 -6.77 9.68
C SER A 524 -12.52 -8.07 9.01
N ILE A 525 -12.37 -8.19 7.69
CA ILE A 525 -12.69 -9.43 6.95
C ILE A 525 -11.52 -10.44 6.97
N ALA A 526 -10.29 -9.96 7.16
CA ALA A 526 -9.08 -10.80 7.24
C ALA A 526 -8.96 -11.58 8.56
N VAL A 527 -9.35 -10.96 9.67
CA VAL A 527 -9.18 -11.51 11.02
C VAL A 527 -9.92 -12.84 11.23
N PRO A 528 -11.22 -12.96 10.88
CA PRO A 528 -11.95 -14.23 11.00
C PRO A 528 -11.36 -15.39 10.20
N ARG A 529 -10.57 -15.08 9.14
CA ARG A 529 -9.93 -16.06 8.27
C ARG A 529 -8.48 -16.37 8.65
N GLY A 530 -7.98 -15.81 9.75
CA GLY A 530 -6.63 -16.07 10.26
C GLY A 530 -5.50 -15.49 9.42
N ILE A 531 -5.79 -14.61 8.45
CA ILE A 531 -4.78 -14.00 7.56
C ILE A 531 -3.76 -13.21 8.38
N HIS A 532 -4.22 -12.42 9.35
CA HIS A 532 -3.38 -11.64 10.24
C HIS A 532 -2.32 -12.47 11.00
N GLU A 533 -2.58 -13.75 11.31
CA GLU A 533 -1.61 -14.65 11.93
C GLU A 533 -0.62 -15.25 10.90
N ALA A 534 -1.08 -15.42 9.66
CA ALA A 534 -0.30 -16.01 8.56
C ALA A 534 0.69 -15.01 7.92
N VAL A 535 0.41 -13.71 8.01
CA VAL A 535 1.32 -12.63 7.55
C VAL A 535 2.68 -12.76 8.22
N GLU A 536 3.73 -12.68 7.41
CA GLU A 536 5.12 -12.59 7.85
C GLU A 536 5.62 -11.15 7.72
N SER A 537 5.76 -10.46 8.85
CA SER A 537 6.23 -9.08 8.87
C SER A 537 7.61 -8.91 9.50
N ARG A 538 8.12 -9.94 10.19
CA ARG A 538 9.34 -9.84 11.01
C ARG A 538 10.52 -10.38 10.22
N LYS A 539 11.61 -9.63 10.25
CA LYS A 539 12.88 -10.11 9.70
C LYS A 539 13.34 -11.39 10.39
N PHE A 540 13.72 -12.39 9.59
CA PHE A 540 14.30 -13.61 10.10
C PHE A 540 15.63 -13.36 10.82
N SER A 541 15.71 -13.86 12.04
CA SER A 541 16.87 -13.87 12.94
C SER A 541 16.78 -15.11 13.80
N VAL A 542 17.86 -15.90 13.80
CA VAL A 542 17.97 -17.14 14.60
C VAL A 542 17.77 -16.88 16.09
N LYS A 543 18.15 -15.70 16.60
CA LYS A 543 18.06 -15.36 18.04
C LYS A 543 16.75 -14.69 18.44
N ASP A 544 16.14 -13.95 17.53
CA ASP A 544 15.07 -13.00 17.89
C ASP A 544 13.69 -13.39 17.37
N SER A 545 13.63 -14.21 16.31
CA SER A 545 12.38 -14.51 15.59
C SER A 545 12.21 -16.00 15.21
N PHE A 546 13.31 -16.75 15.18
CA PHE A 546 13.25 -18.19 14.92
C PHE A 546 12.80 -18.93 16.18
N ARG A 547 11.82 -19.81 16.02
CA ARG A 547 11.39 -20.76 17.04
C ARG A 547 11.94 -22.14 16.66
N PRO A 548 12.93 -22.66 17.39
CA PRO A 548 13.33 -24.04 17.22
C PRO A 548 12.19 -25.00 17.59
N PRO A 549 11.96 -26.09 16.82
CA PRO A 549 10.99 -27.12 17.18
C PRO A 549 11.27 -27.75 18.54
N GLY A 550 10.24 -28.20 19.26
CA GLY A 550 10.38 -28.88 20.56
C GLY A 550 10.90 -27.99 21.70
N THR A 551 10.96 -26.66 21.52
CA THR A 551 11.39 -25.74 22.58
C THR A 551 10.35 -25.66 23.70
N ILE A 552 10.78 -25.77 24.95
CA ILE A 552 9.92 -25.58 26.12
C ILE A 552 9.65 -24.08 26.30
N LEU A 553 8.39 -23.69 26.13
CA LEU A 553 7.98 -22.28 26.12
C LEU A 553 7.64 -21.80 27.53
N THR A 554 8.57 -21.08 28.15
CA THR A 554 8.21 -20.21 29.29
C THR A 554 7.37 -19.04 28.80
N ALA A 555 6.58 -18.41 29.67
CA ALA A 555 5.72 -17.28 29.30
C ALA A 555 6.48 -16.14 28.59
N ALA A 556 7.69 -15.82 29.07
CA ALA A 556 8.54 -14.78 28.48
C ALA A 556 9.10 -15.16 27.09
N VAL A 557 9.50 -16.42 26.89
CA VAL A 557 9.98 -16.92 25.59
C VAL A 557 8.83 -16.99 24.58
N ASN A 558 7.65 -17.39 25.04
CA ASN A 558 6.44 -17.44 24.23
C ASN A 558 6.05 -16.03 23.73
N GLU A 559 6.03 -15.02 24.60
CA GLU A 559 5.74 -13.64 24.18
C GLU A 559 6.74 -13.14 23.12
N LYS A 560 8.03 -13.45 23.28
CA LYS A 560 9.08 -13.00 22.35
C LYS A 560 9.03 -13.68 20.97
N LEU A 561 8.76 -15.00 20.94
CA LEU A 561 8.90 -15.83 19.74
C LEU A 561 7.57 -16.18 19.04
N HIS A 562 6.44 -16.24 19.77
CA HIS A 562 5.13 -16.58 19.19
C HIS A 562 4.27 -15.39 18.85
N GLN A 563 4.46 -14.26 19.55
CA GLN A 563 3.73 -13.06 19.23
C GLN A 563 4.49 -12.26 18.18
N GLN A 564 3.72 -11.69 17.28
CA GLN A 564 4.20 -10.69 16.35
C GLN A 564 3.39 -9.41 16.52
N ARG A 565 4.08 -8.29 16.30
CA ARG A 565 3.51 -6.96 16.35
C ARG A 565 3.89 -6.22 15.10
N TYR A 566 2.90 -5.73 14.36
CA TYR A 566 3.11 -5.01 13.11
C TYR A 566 1.96 -4.04 12.85
N ARG A 567 2.14 -3.07 11.95
CA ARG A 567 1.11 -2.07 11.65
C ARG A 567 -0.12 -2.73 11.03
N SER A 568 -1.32 -2.37 11.50
CA SER A 568 -2.58 -2.90 10.98
C SER A 568 -2.69 -2.83 9.45
N LYS A 569 -2.16 -1.75 8.87
CA LYS A 569 -2.05 -1.56 7.41
C LYS A 569 -1.43 -2.77 6.68
N ILE A 570 -0.35 -3.38 7.21
CA ILE A 570 0.34 -4.49 6.53
C ILE A 570 -0.59 -5.69 6.29
N CYS A 571 -1.53 -5.97 7.20
CA CYS A 571 -2.50 -7.05 7.00
C CYS A 571 -3.45 -6.74 5.85
N ALA A 572 -3.89 -5.48 5.73
CA ALA A 572 -4.72 -5.05 4.60
C ALA A 572 -3.96 -5.13 3.27
N ASP A 573 -2.71 -4.67 3.25
CA ASP A 573 -1.83 -4.76 2.08
C ASP A 573 -1.65 -6.24 1.65
N SER A 574 -1.53 -7.18 2.61
CA SER A 574 -1.50 -8.62 2.31
C SER A 574 -2.83 -9.18 1.77
N VAL A 575 -3.99 -8.62 2.17
CA VAL A 575 -5.29 -9.00 1.58
C VAL A 575 -5.35 -8.55 0.13
N GLU A 576 -4.94 -7.32 -0.17
CA GLU A 576 -4.83 -6.81 -1.53
C GLU A 576 -3.88 -7.67 -2.36
N ALA A 577 -2.71 -8.02 -1.81
CA ALA A 577 -1.79 -8.93 -2.49
C ALA A 577 -2.38 -10.32 -2.75
N LEU A 578 -3.17 -10.88 -1.82
CA LEU A 578 -3.88 -12.15 -2.06
C LEU A 578 -4.92 -12.01 -3.17
N ILE A 579 -5.67 -10.91 -3.22
CA ILE A 579 -6.58 -10.61 -4.34
C ILE A 579 -5.80 -10.59 -5.66
N GLY A 580 -4.66 -9.91 -5.70
CA GLY A 580 -3.78 -9.84 -6.86
C GLY A 580 -3.24 -11.21 -7.29
N VAL A 581 -2.86 -12.07 -6.34
CA VAL A 581 -2.43 -13.45 -6.62
C VAL A 581 -3.57 -14.26 -7.22
N TYR A 582 -4.78 -14.18 -6.65
CA TYR A 582 -5.94 -14.90 -7.18
C TYR A 582 -6.36 -14.39 -8.55
N LEU A 583 -6.28 -13.08 -8.80
CA LEU A 583 -6.51 -12.51 -10.13
C LEU A 583 -5.50 -13.04 -11.15
N ASN A 584 -4.21 -13.00 -10.80
CA ASN A 584 -3.13 -13.44 -11.69
C ASN A 584 -3.15 -14.95 -11.96
N ARG A 585 -3.54 -15.77 -10.97
CA ARG A 585 -3.50 -17.24 -11.06
C ARG A 585 -4.84 -17.89 -11.38
N SER A 586 -5.96 -17.24 -11.13
CA SER A 586 -7.31 -17.81 -11.32
C SER A 586 -8.21 -16.95 -12.21
N GLY A 587 -7.75 -15.78 -12.65
CA GLY A 587 -8.57 -14.84 -13.39
C GLY A 587 -9.54 -14.05 -12.49
N PRO A 588 -10.41 -13.22 -13.09
CA PRO A 588 -11.20 -12.25 -12.33
C PRO A 588 -12.32 -12.92 -11.53
N ILE A 589 -12.86 -14.04 -12.04
CA ILE A 589 -13.84 -14.85 -11.31
C ILE A 589 -13.22 -15.48 -10.06
N GLY A 590 -12.02 -16.05 -10.17
CA GLY A 590 -11.34 -16.64 -9.00
C GLY A 590 -10.97 -15.61 -7.94
N ALA A 591 -10.69 -14.36 -8.33
CA ALA A 591 -10.51 -13.25 -7.40
C ALA A 591 -11.82 -12.86 -6.70
N LEU A 592 -12.95 -12.83 -7.42
CA LEU A 592 -14.28 -12.62 -6.83
C LEU A 592 -14.66 -13.74 -5.86
N ASP A 593 -14.35 -15.01 -6.20
CA ASP A 593 -14.61 -16.14 -5.33
C ASP A 593 -13.77 -16.06 -4.03
N PHE A 594 -12.53 -15.57 -4.12
CA PHE A 594 -11.72 -15.25 -2.95
C PHE A 594 -12.33 -14.13 -2.10
N LEU A 595 -12.81 -13.04 -2.69
CA LEU A 595 -13.51 -11.96 -1.97
C LEU A 595 -14.79 -12.46 -1.29
N LYS A 596 -15.56 -13.29 -1.98
CA LYS A 596 -16.73 -13.99 -1.40
C LYS A 596 -16.32 -14.87 -0.24
N TYR A 597 -15.22 -15.60 -0.34
CA TYR A 597 -14.68 -16.34 0.80
C TYR A 597 -14.33 -15.41 1.95
N LEU A 598 -13.83 -14.19 1.75
CA LEU A 598 -13.63 -13.24 2.85
C LEU A 598 -14.93 -12.69 3.46
N GLY A 599 -16.08 -12.94 2.82
CA GLY A 599 -17.39 -12.40 3.21
C GLY A 599 -17.75 -11.09 2.51
N LEU A 600 -17.05 -10.74 1.43
CA LEU A 600 -17.39 -9.61 0.55
C LEU A 600 -17.96 -10.16 -0.76
N GLU A 601 -19.29 -10.24 -0.85
CA GLU A 601 -19.98 -10.66 -2.06
C GLU A 601 -20.16 -9.45 -3.00
N LEU A 602 -19.59 -9.53 -4.20
CA LEU A 602 -19.65 -8.48 -5.22
C LEU A 602 -20.22 -9.06 -6.51
N GLY A 603 -21.19 -8.35 -7.08
CA GLY A 603 -21.92 -8.76 -8.29
C GLY A 603 -22.90 -9.92 -8.05
N ASP A 604 -23.66 -10.29 -9.09
CA ASP A 604 -24.57 -11.44 -9.06
C ASP A 604 -23.79 -12.76 -9.07
N GLY A 605 -23.96 -13.57 -8.02
CA GLY A 605 -23.33 -14.87 -7.88
C GLY A 605 -23.87 -15.96 -8.81
N LEU A 606 -24.99 -15.72 -9.51
CA LEU A 606 -25.60 -16.69 -10.44
C LEU A 606 -24.95 -16.65 -11.83
N SER A 607 -24.32 -15.54 -12.18
CA SER A 607 -23.80 -15.25 -13.51
C SER A 607 -22.49 -16.00 -13.82
N ARG A 608 -22.43 -16.58 -15.04
CA ARG A 608 -21.33 -17.46 -15.47
C ARG A 608 -20.07 -16.72 -15.88
N THR A 609 -20.19 -15.56 -16.52
CA THR A 609 -19.06 -14.74 -16.95
C THR A 609 -18.85 -13.57 -16.01
N PHE A 610 -17.63 -13.07 -15.92
CA PHE A 610 -17.28 -11.97 -15.00
C PHE A 610 -18.19 -10.74 -15.16
N PHE A 611 -18.37 -10.24 -16.39
CA PHE A 611 -19.16 -9.03 -16.62
C PHE A 611 -20.65 -9.21 -16.46
N SER A 612 -21.18 -10.41 -16.73
CA SER A 612 -22.60 -10.70 -16.49
C SER A 612 -23.00 -10.61 -15.02
N ARG A 613 -22.03 -10.52 -14.10
CA ARG A 613 -22.27 -10.27 -12.67
C ARG A 613 -22.56 -8.81 -12.35
N PHE A 614 -22.29 -7.89 -13.27
CA PHE A 614 -22.47 -6.45 -13.06
C PHE A 614 -23.41 -5.90 -14.13
N ASP A 615 -24.68 -5.70 -13.78
CA ASP A 615 -25.62 -5.03 -14.66
C ASP A 615 -25.43 -3.51 -14.57
N LEU A 616 -24.66 -2.98 -15.51
CA LEU A 616 -24.45 -1.55 -15.70
C LEU A 616 -25.34 -0.97 -16.79
N SER A 617 -26.25 -1.76 -17.37
CA SER A 617 -27.14 -1.26 -18.40
C SER A 617 -28.10 -0.23 -17.80
N TYR A 618 -28.01 0.98 -18.31
CA TYR A 618 -28.98 2.04 -18.06
C TYR A 618 -29.26 2.74 -19.38
N ASP A 619 -30.47 3.24 -19.50
CA ASP A 619 -30.83 4.05 -20.66
C ASP A 619 -30.63 5.53 -20.28
N PRO A 620 -29.71 6.27 -20.92
CA PRO A 620 -29.48 7.67 -20.57
C PRO A 620 -30.72 8.55 -20.74
N ASP A 621 -31.68 8.14 -21.57
CA ASP A 621 -32.96 8.80 -21.81
C ASP A 621 -34.17 8.08 -21.16
N GLU A 622 -33.94 7.23 -20.16
CA GLU A 622 -35.01 6.49 -19.46
C GLU A 622 -36.12 7.45 -18.97
N GLY A 623 -37.31 7.33 -19.56
CA GLY A 623 -38.47 8.17 -19.22
C GLY A 623 -38.46 9.59 -19.79
N LYS A 624 -37.58 9.89 -20.77
CA LYS A 624 -37.51 11.17 -21.48
C LYS A 624 -38.34 11.13 -22.78
N ASP A 625 -38.70 12.32 -23.24
CA ASP A 625 -39.39 12.50 -24.53
C ASP A 625 -38.40 12.27 -25.69
N PRO A 626 -38.68 11.33 -26.63
CA PRO A 626 -37.83 11.08 -27.79
C PRO A 626 -37.56 12.32 -28.65
N ASP A 627 -38.51 13.24 -28.75
CA ASP A 627 -38.34 14.46 -29.55
C ASP A 627 -37.34 15.43 -28.89
N VAL A 628 -37.34 15.49 -27.55
CA VAL A 628 -36.36 16.27 -26.76
C VAL A 628 -34.96 15.68 -26.90
N THR A 629 -34.86 14.35 -26.76
CA THR A 629 -33.61 13.60 -26.93
C THR A 629 -32.99 13.86 -28.30
N ARG A 630 -33.80 13.80 -29.36
CA ARG A 630 -33.35 14.08 -30.72
C ARG A 630 -32.92 15.53 -30.91
N ALA A 631 -33.68 16.48 -30.38
CA ALA A 631 -33.35 17.90 -30.47
C ALA A 631 -32.04 18.24 -29.75
N ASP A 632 -31.79 17.67 -28.57
CA ASP A 632 -30.54 17.85 -27.82
C ASP A 632 -29.35 17.24 -28.58
N LEU A 633 -29.51 16.03 -29.15
CA LEU A 633 -28.49 15.40 -29.99
C LEU A 633 -28.16 16.23 -31.23
N ASP A 634 -29.18 16.75 -31.92
CA ASP A 634 -29.00 17.60 -33.09
C ASP A 634 -28.28 18.91 -32.72
N PHE A 635 -28.64 19.51 -31.58
CA PHE A 635 -28.00 20.72 -31.06
C PHE A 635 -26.52 20.51 -30.74
N HIS A 636 -26.14 19.33 -30.22
CA HIS A 636 -24.75 19.00 -29.85
C HIS A 636 -23.97 18.21 -30.90
N SER A 637 -24.60 17.85 -32.04
CA SER A 637 -24.04 17.04 -33.12
C SER A 637 -22.58 17.34 -33.46
N THR A 638 -22.26 18.62 -33.67
CA THR A 638 -20.90 19.05 -34.06
C THR A 638 -19.86 18.67 -32.99
N HIS A 639 -20.17 18.85 -31.71
CA HIS A 639 -19.26 18.52 -30.62
C HIS A 639 -19.06 16.99 -30.54
N LEU A 640 -20.15 16.23 -30.63
CA LEU A 640 -20.11 14.77 -30.59
C LEU A 640 -19.31 14.18 -31.76
N GLU A 641 -19.49 14.69 -32.97
CA GLU A 641 -18.72 14.25 -34.15
C GLU A 641 -17.23 14.49 -33.97
N ARG A 642 -16.85 15.69 -33.51
CA ARG A 642 -15.45 16.06 -33.28
C ARG A 642 -14.77 15.23 -32.21
N VAL A 643 -15.42 15.03 -31.06
CA VAL A 643 -14.85 14.20 -30.00
C VAL A 643 -14.62 12.78 -30.50
N GLN A 644 -15.59 12.19 -31.19
CA GLN A 644 -15.45 10.85 -31.78
C GLN A 644 -14.33 10.73 -32.83
N GLU A 645 -14.10 11.80 -33.62
CA GLU A 645 -12.96 11.87 -34.55
C GLU A 645 -11.63 11.87 -33.80
N ILE A 646 -11.50 12.69 -32.76
CA ILE A 646 -10.25 12.85 -31.99
C ILE A 646 -9.90 11.56 -31.23
N ILE A 647 -10.86 10.95 -30.53
CA ILE A 647 -10.63 9.68 -29.81
C ILE A 647 -10.56 8.47 -30.77
N ALA A 648 -10.94 8.68 -32.04
CA ALA A 648 -11.04 7.65 -33.07
C ALA A 648 -11.83 6.41 -32.59
N TYR A 649 -13.03 6.67 -32.06
CA TYR A 649 -14.03 5.70 -31.62
C TYR A 649 -15.42 6.24 -31.97
N ARG A 650 -16.30 5.37 -32.48
CA ARG A 650 -17.69 5.73 -32.83
C ARG A 650 -18.61 5.05 -31.83
N PHE A 651 -19.38 5.85 -31.11
CA PHE A 651 -20.32 5.36 -30.11
C PHE A 651 -21.52 4.69 -30.79
N GLY A 652 -21.93 3.55 -30.24
CA GLY A 652 -23.20 2.91 -30.59
C GLY A 652 -24.38 3.76 -30.12
N ASN A 653 -24.29 4.29 -28.89
CA ASN A 653 -25.24 5.27 -28.35
C ASN A 653 -24.54 6.62 -28.05
N PRO A 654 -24.75 7.66 -28.88
CA PRO A 654 -24.18 8.99 -28.69
C PRO A 654 -24.54 9.66 -27.35
N LEU A 655 -25.59 9.21 -26.67
CA LEU A 655 -26.00 9.77 -25.37
C LEU A 655 -24.97 9.50 -24.26
N TYR A 656 -24.25 8.38 -24.30
CA TYR A 656 -23.16 8.13 -23.36
C TYR A 656 -22.04 9.16 -23.51
N LEU A 657 -21.73 9.54 -24.75
CA LEU A 657 -20.75 10.59 -25.02
C LEU A 657 -21.28 11.96 -24.58
N LEU A 658 -22.54 12.27 -24.86
CA LEU A 658 -23.16 13.52 -24.42
C LEU A 658 -23.12 13.67 -22.90
N GLU A 659 -23.43 12.60 -22.16
CA GLU A 659 -23.28 12.56 -20.69
C GLU A 659 -21.82 12.80 -20.26
N ALA A 660 -20.86 12.10 -20.87
CA ALA A 660 -19.45 12.19 -20.52
C ALA A 660 -18.84 13.58 -20.71
N ILE A 661 -19.33 14.37 -21.68
CA ILE A 661 -18.83 15.73 -21.92
C ILE A 661 -19.65 16.81 -21.19
N THR A 662 -20.63 16.44 -20.37
CA THR A 662 -21.53 17.40 -19.71
C THR A 662 -21.17 17.65 -18.26
N HIS A 663 -20.65 18.85 -17.97
CA HIS A 663 -20.31 19.28 -16.61
C HIS A 663 -21.55 19.65 -15.79
N GLN A 664 -21.46 19.48 -14.46
CA GLN A 664 -22.54 19.80 -13.50
C GLN A 664 -23.07 21.23 -13.56
N SER A 665 -22.30 22.18 -14.09
CA SER A 665 -22.73 23.56 -14.24
C SER A 665 -23.54 23.83 -15.51
N TYR A 666 -23.61 22.88 -16.44
CA TYR A 666 -24.25 23.07 -17.73
C TYR A 666 -25.77 23.03 -17.63
N GLN A 667 -26.43 24.13 -17.99
CA GLN A 667 -27.88 24.30 -17.78
C GLN A 667 -28.73 23.77 -18.93
N ASN A 668 -28.15 23.58 -20.11
CA ASN A 668 -28.90 23.14 -21.30
C ASN A 668 -28.95 21.62 -21.47
N ASN A 669 -28.54 20.84 -20.45
CA ASN A 669 -28.72 19.39 -20.48
C ASN A 669 -30.15 19.00 -20.13
N ARG A 670 -30.95 18.56 -21.11
CA ARG A 670 -32.36 18.17 -20.90
C ARG A 670 -32.56 16.66 -20.93
N THR A 671 -31.65 15.97 -21.61
CA THR A 671 -31.73 14.54 -21.90
C THR A 671 -30.97 13.69 -20.88
N THR A 672 -29.66 13.89 -20.74
CA THR A 672 -28.78 12.99 -19.99
C THR A 672 -28.50 13.47 -18.56
N GLN A 673 -27.68 12.72 -17.82
CA GLN A 673 -27.11 13.15 -16.55
C GLN A 673 -25.78 13.90 -16.76
N THR A 674 -25.05 14.18 -15.67
CA THR A 674 -23.72 14.79 -15.71
C THR A 674 -22.63 13.71 -15.72
N TYR A 675 -21.42 14.07 -16.12
CA TYR A 675 -20.33 13.11 -16.30
C TYR A 675 -19.87 12.39 -15.01
N ALA A 676 -20.26 12.85 -13.82
CA ALA A 676 -19.65 12.46 -12.54
C ALA A 676 -19.73 10.95 -12.24
N ARG A 677 -20.81 10.28 -12.68
CA ARG A 677 -20.95 8.83 -12.54
C ARG A 677 -20.00 8.07 -13.46
N LEU A 678 -19.79 8.58 -14.67
CA LEU A 678 -18.85 8.02 -15.65
C LEU A 678 -17.40 8.30 -15.26
N GLU A 679 -17.10 9.46 -14.67
CA GLU A 679 -15.81 9.79 -14.04
C GLU A 679 -15.46 8.75 -12.97
N PHE A 680 -16.37 8.51 -12.03
CA PHE A 680 -16.18 7.52 -10.96
C PHE A 680 -15.86 6.11 -11.49
N LEU A 681 -16.52 5.69 -12.57
CA LEU A 681 -16.22 4.43 -13.25
C LEU A 681 -14.86 4.47 -13.96
N GLY A 682 -14.63 5.53 -14.73
CA GLY A 682 -13.43 5.74 -15.54
C GLY A 682 -12.14 5.76 -14.73
N ASP A 683 -12.12 6.46 -13.59
CA ASP A 683 -11.02 6.49 -12.62
C ASP A 683 -10.59 5.06 -12.23
N ALA A 684 -11.56 4.24 -11.83
CA ALA A 684 -11.31 2.85 -11.44
C ALA A 684 -10.82 1.97 -12.60
N ILE A 685 -11.36 2.16 -13.81
CA ILE A 685 -10.98 1.39 -15.00
C ILE A 685 -9.56 1.76 -15.45
N ILE A 686 -9.23 3.05 -15.46
CA ILE A 686 -7.89 3.56 -15.82
C ILE A 686 -6.83 3.08 -14.82
N ASP A 687 -7.09 3.19 -13.50
CA ASP A 687 -6.16 2.74 -12.47
C ASP A 687 -5.83 1.24 -12.62
N PHE A 688 -6.85 0.43 -12.92
CA PHE A 688 -6.68 -1.00 -13.15
C PHE A 688 -5.93 -1.32 -14.45
N LEU A 689 -6.29 -0.69 -15.57
CA LEU A 689 -5.62 -0.87 -16.86
C LEU A 689 -4.12 -0.54 -16.77
N VAL A 690 -3.78 0.59 -16.16
CA VAL A 690 -2.39 1.03 -16.03
C VAL A 690 -1.62 0.19 -15.03
N SER A 691 -2.18 -0.13 -13.86
CA SER A 691 -1.55 -1.03 -12.88
C SER A 691 -1.24 -2.40 -13.48
N SER A 692 -2.18 -2.92 -14.27
CA SER A 692 -2.03 -4.17 -15.00
C SER A 692 -0.96 -4.15 -16.07
N PHE A 693 -0.89 -3.05 -16.82
CA PHE A 693 0.14 -2.83 -17.82
C PHE A 693 1.54 -2.79 -17.19
N ILE A 694 1.69 -2.07 -16.07
CA ILE A 694 2.94 -1.98 -15.31
C ILE A 694 3.34 -3.36 -14.77
N PHE A 695 2.38 -4.09 -14.17
CA PHE A 695 2.63 -5.42 -13.60
C PHE A 695 3.13 -6.41 -14.66
N THR A 696 2.56 -6.37 -15.86
CA THR A 696 2.86 -7.31 -16.95
C THR A 696 4.17 -6.97 -17.68
N ASN A 697 4.44 -5.69 -17.92
CA ASN A 697 5.51 -5.26 -18.83
C ASN A 697 6.85 -5.00 -18.15
N ASN A 698 6.93 -4.91 -16.82
CA ASN A 698 8.22 -4.77 -16.14
C ASN A 698 8.26 -5.51 -14.79
N PRO A 699 8.67 -6.80 -14.79
CA PRO A 699 8.77 -7.62 -13.58
C PRO A 699 9.79 -7.13 -12.54
N HIS A 700 10.75 -6.30 -12.95
CA HIS A 700 11.88 -5.90 -12.14
C HIS A 700 11.67 -4.56 -11.41
N LEU A 701 10.59 -3.83 -11.71
CA LEU A 701 10.29 -2.59 -11.00
C LEU A 701 10.16 -2.87 -9.51
N SER A 702 10.87 -2.08 -8.72
CA SER A 702 10.58 -2.04 -7.30
C SER A 702 9.17 -1.49 -7.06
N PRO A 703 8.52 -1.84 -5.95
CA PRO A 703 7.14 -1.43 -5.70
C PRO A 703 6.97 0.08 -5.51
N GLY A 704 7.98 0.71 -4.91
CA GLY A 704 8.12 2.17 -4.92
C GLY A 704 8.15 2.73 -6.35
N GLN A 705 8.92 2.11 -7.27
CA GLN A 705 8.93 2.50 -8.68
C GLN A 705 7.60 2.22 -9.38
N MET A 706 6.92 1.09 -9.13
CA MET A 706 5.59 0.81 -9.70
C MET A 706 4.58 1.89 -9.32
N THR A 707 4.56 2.29 -8.06
CA THR A 707 3.69 3.37 -7.57
C THR A 707 4.02 4.72 -8.19
N MET A 708 5.32 5.01 -8.37
CA MET A 708 5.77 6.24 -9.03
C MET A 708 5.39 6.26 -10.51
N VAL A 709 5.60 5.17 -11.25
CA VAL A 709 5.19 5.03 -12.66
C VAL A 709 3.68 5.20 -12.78
N ARG A 710 2.90 4.53 -11.93
CA ARG A 710 1.43 4.68 -11.89
C ARG A 710 1.05 6.14 -11.69
N SER A 711 1.60 6.79 -10.67
CA SER A 711 1.29 8.20 -10.37
C SER A 711 1.71 9.16 -11.49
N ALA A 712 2.77 8.85 -12.24
CA ALA A 712 3.22 9.65 -13.37
C ALA A 712 2.33 9.49 -14.61
N LEU A 713 1.72 8.33 -14.80
CA LEU A 713 0.85 8.06 -15.95
C LEU A 713 -0.60 8.49 -15.74
N VAL A 714 -1.14 8.30 -14.53
CA VAL A 714 -2.57 8.48 -14.21
C VAL A 714 -2.83 9.46 -13.07
N SER A 715 -2.09 10.58 -13.06
CA SER A 715 -2.45 11.71 -12.20
C SER A 715 -3.42 12.65 -12.92
N ASN A 716 -4.32 13.28 -12.17
CA ASN A 716 -5.26 14.27 -12.70
C ASN A 716 -4.54 15.39 -13.51
N ASP A 717 -3.37 15.84 -13.05
CA ASP A 717 -2.53 16.80 -13.79
C ASP A 717 -2.10 16.22 -15.16
N GLN A 718 -1.61 14.97 -15.20
CA GLN A 718 -1.17 14.31 -16.44
C GLN A 718 -2.34 14.08 -17.41
N LEU A 719 -3.47 13.57 -16.91
CA LEU A 719 -4.67 13.35 -17.71
C LEU A 719 -5.19 14.68 -18.27
N GLY A 720 -5.21 15.74 -17.46
CA GLY A 720 -5.60 17.08 -17.91
C GLY A 720 -4.66 17.64 -19.00
N GLN A 721 -3.35 17.43 -18.91
CA GLN A 721 -2.40 17.81 -19.98
C GLN A 721 -2.69 17.07 -21.28
N ILE A 722 -3.01 15.78 -21.22
CA ILE A 722 -3.36 14.98 -22.40
C ILE A 722 -4.63 15.53 -23.04
N MET A 723 -5.64 15.87 -22.25
CA MET A 723 -6.89 16.45 -22.74
C MET A 723 -6.70 17.81 -23.40
N MET A 724 -5.79 18.65 -22.88
CA MET A 724 -5.41 19.90 -23.52
C MET A 724 -4.67 19.68 -24.85
N ARG A 725 -3.68 18.77 -24.87
CA ARG A 725 -2.90 18.45 -26.08
C ARG A 725 -3.75 17.88 -27.21
N THR A 726 -4.73 17.05 -26.87
CA THR A 726 -5.70 16.46 -27.80
C THR A 726 -6.84 17.42 -28.18
N LYS A 727 -6.89 18.61 -27.55
CA LYS A 727 -7.94 19.62 -27.72
C LYS A 727 -9.34 19.16 -27.33
N LEU A 728 -9.46 18.07 -26.57
CA LEU A 728 -10.74 17.56 -26.11
C LEU A 728 -11.43 18.48 -25.10
N VAL A 729 -10.66 19.29 -24.38
CA VAL A 729 -11.19 20.29 -23.44
C VAL A 729 -12.09 21.33 -24.12
N GLU A 730 -11.86 21.64 -25.41
CA GLU A 730 -12.66 22.61 -26.18
C GLU A 730 -14.12 22.15 -26.38
N TYR A 731 -14.39 20.85 -26.19
CA TYR A 731 -15.71 20.25 -26.39
C TYR A 731 -16.45 19.95 -25.08
N LEU A 732 -15.89 20.33 -23.93
CA LEU A 732 -16.56 20.21 -22.64
C LEU A 732 -17.76 21.16 -22.57
N LEU A 733 -18.95 20.64 -22.28
CA LEU A 733 -20.15 21.44 -22.09
C LEU A 733 -20.20 21.97 -20.65
N HIS A 734 -20.00 23.27 -20.46
CA HIS A 734 -20.04 23.92 -19.14
C HIS A 734 -20.44 25.40 -19.20
N ASP A 735 -21.10 25.88 -18.14
CA ASP A 735 -21.37 27.32 -17.93
C ASP A 735 -20.49 27.95 -16.84
N SER A 736 -19.38 27.31 -16.45
CA SER A 736 -18.49 27.80 -15.39
C SER A 736 -17.62 28.99 -15.84
N PRO A 737 -17.70 30.17 -15.18
CA PRO A 737 -16.88 31.33 -15.53
C PRO A 737 -15.38 31.11 -15.34
N SER A 738 -14.99 30.37 -14.29
CA SER A 738 -13.58 30.12 -13.97
C SER A 738 -12.89 29.20 -14.98
N LEU A 739 -13.63 28.24 -15.55
CA LEU A 739 -13.11 27.38 -16.61
C LEU A 739 -12.95 28.16 -17.92
N ASN A 740 -13.92 29.02 -18.25
CA ASN A 740 -13.84 29.89 -19.42
C ASN A 740 -12.62 30.81 -19.36
N GLU A 741 -12.40 31.48 -18.23
CA GLU A 741 -11.25 32.36 -18.03
C GLU A 741 -9.92 31.62 -18.24
N TYR A 742 -9.79 30.41 -17.69
CA TYR A 742 -8.59 29.58 -17.85
C TYR A 742 -8.35 29.17 -19.32
N MET A 743 -9.40 28.75 -20.02
CA MET A 743 -9.28 28.32 -21.43
C MET A 743 -8.86 29.49 -22.32
N ILE A 744 -9.40 30.69 -22.09
CA ILE A 744 -9.03 31.90 -22.83
C ILE A 744 -7.56 32.27 -22.57
N GLU A 745 -7.11 32.28 -21.31
CA GLU A 745 -5.72 32.64 -20.95
C GLU A 745 -4.68 31.69 -21.58
N LYS A 746 -5.02 30.41 -21.72
CA LYS A 746 -4.13 29.39 -22.26
C LYS A 746 -4.16 29.27 -23.77
N ASP A 747 -5.26 29.59 -24.46
CA ASP A 747 -5.27 29.70 -25.92
C ASP A 747 -4.31 30.79 -26.42
N GLU A 748 -4.21 31.91 -25.68
CA GLU A 748 -3.27 32.99 -25.99
C GLU A 748 -1.79 32.60 -25.75
N SER A 749 -1.54 31.65 -24.85
CA SER A 749 -0.21 31.17 -24.47
C SER A 749 0.29 30.00 -25.34
N HIS A 750 -0.60 29.19 -25.91
CA HIS A 750 -0.28 28.00 -26.72
C HIS A 750 0.36 28.31 -28.09
N ALA A 751 0.35 29.57 -28.53
CA ALA A 751 0.97 29.94 -29.80
C ALA A 751 2.52 29.91 -29.79
N LYS A 752 3.18 29.63 -28.65
CA LYS A 752 4.65 29.80 -28.54
C LYS A 752 5.51 28.61 -28.15
N GLU A 753 5.02 27.52 -27.57
CA GLU A 753 5.91 26.41 -27.17
C GLU A 753 5.17 25.08 -27.14
N LEU A 754 5.49 24.16 -28.05
CA LEU A 754 5.46 22.71 -27.80
C LEU A 754 6.26 21.96 -28.88
N CYS A 755 7.39 21.34 -28.49
CA CYS A 755 8.05 20.29 -29.27
C CYS A 755 7.44 18.92 -28.89
N PRO A 756 7.28 17.95 -29.81
CA PRO A 756 6.33 16.85 -29.63
C PRO A 756 6.81 15.62 -28.85
N ASP A 757 8.11 15.41 -28.60
CA ASP A 757 8.64 14.05 -28.35
C ASP A 757 9.50 13.84 -27.08
N SER A 758 9.37 14.64 -26.02
CA SER A 758 10.04 14.36 -24.74
C SER A 758 9.05 14.07 -23.61
N PRO A 759 9.24 13.01 -22.80
CA PRO A 759 8.62 12.93 -21.49
C PRO A 759 9.08 14.15 -20.68
N MET A 760 8.13 14.96 -20.21
CA MET A 760 8.42 16.09 -19.34
C MET A 760 9.21 15.58 -18.14
N THR A 761 10.42 16.07 -17.98
CA THR A 761 11.25 15.68 -16.85
C THR A 761 10.71 16.33 -15.59
N GLN A 762 10.96 15.73 -14.43
CA GLN A 762 10.68 16.38 -13.13
C GLN A 762 11.36 17.75 -13.00
N ASP A 763 12.36 18.04 -13.85
CA ASP A 763 13.05 19.31 -13.94
C ASP A 763 12.23 20.41 -14.61
N ASP A 764 11.34 20.09 -15.56
CA ASP A 764 10.44 21.04 -16.21
C ASP A 764 9.31 21.50 -15.29
N LEU A 765 8.94 20.67 -14.30
CA LEU A 765 7.98 21.01 -13.24
C LEU A 765 8.47 22.13 -12.31
N GLY A 766 9.77 22.40 -12.30
CA GLY A 766 10.39 23.40 -11.43
C GLY A 766 10.69 24.74 -12.11
N ALA A 767 10.76 24.79 -13.44
CA ALA A 767 11.15 25.99 -14.19
C ALA A 767 9.94 26.81 -14.69
N ALA A 768 8.78 26.19 -14.90
CA ALA A 768 7.53 26.88 -15.17
C ALA A 768 6.68 26.93 -13.89
N GLY A 769 6.47 28.13 -13.33
CA GLY A 769 5.65 28.30 -12.13
C GLY A 769 4.28 27.62 -12.25
N LEU A 770 3.99 26.71 -11.32
CA LEU A 770 2.67 26.18 -10.93
C LEU A 770 1.55 26.37 -11.97
N LEU A 771 1.63 25.67 -13.12
CA LEU A 771 0.49 25.58 -14.02
C LEU A 771 -0.54 24.65 -13.36
N VAL A 772 -1.46 25.22 -12.58
CA VAL A 772 -2.52 24.46 -11.94
C VAL A 772 -3.55 24.13 -13.01
N ILE A 773 -3.59 22.87 -13.42
CA ILE A 773 -4.58 22.38 -14.38
C ILE A 773 -5.89 22.15 -13.62
N PRO A 774 -7.03 22.64 -14.14
CA PRO A 774 -8.33 22.36 -13.54
C PRO A 774 -8.60 20.87 -13.47
N LYS A 775 -9.08 20.40 -12.31
CA LYS A 775 -9.36 18.96 -12.10
C LYS A 775 -10.32 18.38 -13.11
N THR A 776 -11.30 19.20 -13.50
CA THR A 776 -12.33 18.89 -14.50
C THR A 776 -11.78 18.36 -15.82
N PHE A 777 -10.53 18.68 -16.19
CA PHE A 777 -9.93 18.13 -17.41
C PHE A 777 -9.49 16.67 -17.24
N GLY A 778 -8.97 16.29 -16.08
CA GLY A 778 -8.73 14.89 -15.75
C GLY A 778 -10.04 14.12 -15.66
N ASP A 779 -11.03 14.70 -14.98
CA ASP A 779 -12.37 14.12 -14.78
C ASP A 779 -13.09 13.90 -16.14
N LEU A 780 -12.89 14.79 -17.11
CA LEU A 780 -13.37 14.64 -18.49
C LEU A 780 -12.73 13.44 -19.20
N MET A 781 -11.42 13.21 -19.01
CA MET A 781 -10.76 12.03 -19.59
C MET A 781 -11.33 10.74 -18.99
N GLU A 782 -11.47 10.71 -17.67
CA GLU A 782 -12.01 9.56 -16.93
C GLU A 782 -13.44 9.26 -17.38
N SER A 783 -14.31 10.26 -17.45
CA SER A 783 -15.69 10.09 -17.89
C SER A 783 -15.84 9.63 -19.34
N ILE A 784 -15.03 10.13 -20.28
CA ILE A 784 -15.02 9.62 -21.66
C ILE A 784 -14.62 8.15 -21.70
N ILE A 785 -13.58 7.77 -20.94
CA ILE A 785 -13.14 6.37 -20.86
C ILE A 785 -14.21 5.48 -20.21
N GLY A 786 -14.88 5.97 -19.16
CA GLY A 786 -16.02 5.28 -18.54
C GLY A 786 -17.18 5.06 -19.52
N ALA A 787 -17.51 6.08 -20.33
CA ALA A 787 -18.54 5.99 -21.37
C ALA A 787 -18.21 4.95 -22.44
N ILE A 788 -16.97 4.95 -22.93
CA ILE A 788 -16.50 3.96 -23.93
C ILE A 788 -16.56 2.56 -23.35
N PHE A 789 -16.21 2.39 -22.09
CA PHE A 789 -16.26 1.08 -21.45
C PHE A 789 -17.70 0.55 -21.40
N ILE A 790 -18.69 1.39 -21.12
CA ILE A 790 -20.11 0.99 -21.14
C ILE A 790 -20.58 0.73 -22.58
N ASP A 791 -20.33 1.66 -23.51
CA ASP A 791 -20.79 1.58 -24.91
C ASP A 791 -20.19 0.37 -25.65
N SER A 792 -18.94 0.01 -25.34
CA SER A 792 -18.28 -1.18 -25.91
C SER A 792 -18.78 -2.52 -25.32
N GLY A 793 -19.72 -2.50 -24.37
CA GLY A 793 -20.20 -3.70 -23.70
C GLY A 793 -19.22 -4.26 -22.67
N LEU A 794 -18.52 -3.37 -21.96
CA LEU A 794 -17.52 -3.66 -20.92
C LEU A 794 -16.23 -4.31 -21.48
N ASP A 795 -15.79 -3.89 -22.66
CA ASP A 795 -14.60 -4.44 -23.33
C ASP A 795 -13.30 -3.67 -22.98
N PHE A 796 -12.49 -4.25 -22.09
CA PHE A 796 -11.19 -3.68 -21.72
C PHE A 796 -10.20 -3.54 -22.87
N ALA A 797 -10.25 -4.39 -23.90
CA ALA A 797 -9.33 -4.28 -25.03
C ALA A 797 -9.62 -3.02 -25.84
N VAL A 798 -10.89 -2.77 -26.14
CA VAL A 798 -11.35 -1.55 -26.82
C VAL A 798 -11.01 -0.32 -25.99
N THR A 799 -11.33 -0.34 -24.69
CA THR A 799 -11.04 0.78 -23.78
C THR A 799 -9.54 1.06 -23.67
N TRP A 800 -8.71 0.01 -23.53
CA TRP A 800 -7.26 0.13 -23.49
C TRP A 800 -6.70 0.71 -24.80
N ASP A 801 -7.19 0.27 -25.94
CA ASP A 801 -6.73 0.77 -27.24
C ASP A 801 -7.08 2.25 -27.47
N VAL A 802 -8.24 2.72 -26.99
CA VAL A 802 -8.54 4.16 -27.01
C VAL A 802 -7.65 4.92 -26.04
N PHE A 803 -7.57 4.49 -24.78
CA PHE A 803 -6.75 5.15 -23.76
C PHE A 803 -5.28 5.26 -24.17
N ARG A 804 -4.70 4.17 -24.70
CA ARG A 804 -3.32 4.10 -25.20
C ARG A 804 -3.05 5.11 -26.31
N ARG A 805 -4.01 5.31 -27.24
CA ARG A 805 -3.88 6.31 -28.31
C ARG A 805 -3.87 7.73 -27.77
N LEU A 806 -4.69 8.02 -26.76
CA LEU A 806 -4.75 9.34 -26.12
C LEU A 806 -3.47 9.65 -25.34
N ILE A 807 -2.97 8.71 -24.53
CA ILE A 807 -1.73 8.89 -23.75
C ILE A 807 -0.45 8.80 -24.58
N SER A 808 -0.51 8.14 -25.75
CA SER A 808 0.59 7.80 -26.67
C SER A 808 1.55 6.70 -26.17
N ASP A 809 1.98 5.82 -27.09
CA ASP A 809 2.93 4.75 -26.80
C ASP A 809 4.30 5.23 -26.30
N PRO A 810 4.90 6.31 -26.85
CA PRO A 810 6.20 6.78 -26.37
C PRO A 810 6.19 7.13 -24.89
N LEU A 811 5.16 7.83 -24.41
CA LEU A 811 5.03 8.21 -23.00
C LEU A 811 4.94 6.98 -22.09
N LEU A 812 4.14 5.97 -22.46
CA LEU A 812 4.04 4.71 -21.72
C LEU A 812 5.37 3.96 -21.66
N ILE A 813 6.08 3.88 -22.79
CA ILE A 813 7.35 3.19 -22.94
C ILE A 813 8.44 3.87 -22.11
N ASP A 814 8.57 5.18 -22.23
CA ASP A 814 9.64 5.95 -21.60
C ASP A 814 9.46 5.97 -20.08
N THR A 815 8.23 6.15 -19.59
CA THR A 815 7.95 6.12 -18.15
C THR A 815 8.23 4.74 -17.54
N LEU A 816 7.97 3.64 -18.27
CA LEU A 816 8.29 2.29 -17.80
C LEU A 816 9.79 1.98 -17.82
N ARG A 817 10.52 2.49 -18.82
CA ARG A 817 11.97 2.29 -18.95
C ARG A 817 12.76 3.16 -17.99
N GLN A 818 12.26 4.36 -17.71
CA GLN A 818 12.87 5.35 -16.82
C GLN A 818 11.85 5.76 -15.75
N PRO A 819 11.59 4.87 -14.76
CA PRO A 819 10.63 5.17 -13.71
C PRO A 819 11.05 6.43 -12.95
N PRO A 820 10.11 7.35 -12.66
CA PRO A 820 10.44 8.58 -11.95
C PRO A 820 11.03 8.25 -10.58
N GLN A 821 12.11 8.94 -10.23
CA GLN A 821 12.81 8.68 -8.99
C GLN A 821 12.05 9.28 -7.81
N ASN A 822 12.04 8.55 -6.69
CA ASN A 822 11.61 9.14 -5.42
C ASN A 822 12.70 10.09 -4.93
N LEU A 823 12.54 11.38 -5.23
CA LEU A 823 13.50 12.43 -4.90
C LEU A 823 13.93 12.40 -3.42
N ILE A 824 12.99 12.12 -2.51
CA ILE A 824 13.28 12.04 -1.07
C ILE A 824 14.16 10.83 -0.76
N SER A 825 13.82 9.65 -1.28
CA SER A 825 14.60 8.44 -1.07
C SER A 825 15.97 8.50 -1.75
N THR A 826 16.05 9.08 -2.95
CA THR A 826 17.33 9.33 -3.65
C THR A 826 18.22 10.26 -2.83
N LEU A 827 17.67 11.35 -2.29
CA LEU A 827 18.40 12.28 -1.45
C LEU A 827 18.89 11.62 -0.14
N GLN A 828 18.01 10.87 0.56
CA GLN A 828 18.37 10.15 1.78
C GLN A 828 19.40 9.03 1.53
N GLY A 829 19.36 8.41 0.35
CA GLY A 829 20.34 7.42 -0.08
C GLY A 829 21.70 8.03 -0.40
N LYS A 830 21.74 9.19 -1.07
CA LYS A 830 22.98 9.94 -1.33
C LYS A 830 23.61 10.48 -0.05
N PHE A 831 22.80 10.87 0.94
CA PHE A 831 23.26 11.44 2.21
C PHE A 831 22.68 10.68 3.42
N PRO A 832 23.13 9.43 3.67
CA PRO A 832 22.69 8.66 4.84
C PRO A 832 23.09 9.39 6.13
N GLU A 833 22.16 9.53 7.07
CA GLU A 833 22.34 10.21 8.37
C GLU A 833 22.58 11.74 8.33
N ARG A 834 22.83 12.34 7.16
CA ARG A 834 23.02 13.79 6.97
C ARG A 834 21.82 14.51 6.34
N CYS A 835 20.73 13.79 6.07
CA CYS A 835 19.49 14.34 5.51
C CYS A 835 18.36 14.24 6.54
N ARG A 836 17.77 15.38 6.96
CA ARG A 836 16.69 15.41 7.95
C ARG A 836 15.66 16.50 7.67
N PHE A 837 14.39 16.12 7.60
CA PHE A 837 13.26 17.05 7.62
C PHE A 837 12.92 17.46 9.06
N GLU A 838 12.68 18.75 9.28
CA GLU A 838 12.15 19.25 10.54
C GLU A 838 10.65 18.94 10.70
N LYS A 839 10.15 19.14 11.92
CA LYS A 839 8.71 19.09 12.17
C LYS A 839 8.05 20.27 11.43
N PRO A 840 6.99 20.04 10.65
CA PRO A 840 6.33 21.11 9.92
C PRO A 840 5.75 22.15 10.88
N VAL A 841 5.86 23.42 10.52
CA VAL A 841 5.28 24.55 11.25
C VAL A 841 4.06 25.03 10.51
N ILE A 842 2.90 25.04 11.16
CA ILE A 842 1.65 25.53 10.56
C ILE A 842 1.68 27.06 10.57
N ARG A 843 1.51 27.67 9.40
CA ARG A 843 1.46 29.13 9.19
C ARG A 843 0.03 29.49 8.74
N GLY A 844 -0.81 29.96 9.65
CA GLY A 844 -2.22 30.31 9.34
C GLY A 844 -3.09 29.10 8.98
N ASP A 845 -4.27 29.36 8.40
CA ASP A 845 -5.35 28.36 8.31
C ASP A 845 -5.13 27.21 7.31
N ASN A 846 -4.21 27.34 6.34
CA ASN A 846 -3.98 26.31 5.31
C ASN A 846 -2.53 26.22 4.78
N LEU A 847 -1.54 26.88 5.40
CA LEU A 847 -0.14 26.78 4.94
C LEU A 847 0.74 26.07 5.96
N VAL A 848 1.70 25.30 5.44
CA VAL A 848 2.66 24.51 6.21
C VAL A 848 4.04 24.87 5.71
N GLU A 849 4.87 25.37 6.61
CA GLU A 849 6.30 25.58 6.41
C GLU A 849 7.04 24.28 6.74
N VAL A 850 7.88 23.82 5.83
CA VAL A 850 8.74 22.65 6.01
C VAL A 850 10.18 23.05 5.75
N THR A 851 11.07 22.61 6.63
CA THR A 851 12.52 22.80 6.50
C THR A 851 13.21 21.45 6.31
N LEU A 852 14.18 21.40 5.41
CA LEU A 852 15.03 20.26 5.12
C LEU A 852 16.49 20.64 5.36
N HIS A 853 17.19 19.84 6.16
CA HIS A 853 18.63 19.94 6.36
C HIS A 853 19.32 18.82 5.59
N VAL A 854 20.31 19.18 4.78
CA VAL A 854 21.19 18.23 4.07
C VAL A 854 22.63 18.71 4.26
N ASP A 855 23.40 17.91 4.99
CA ASP A 855 24.77 18.23 5.40
C ASP A 855 24.86 19.59 6.13
N CYS A 856 25.60 20.56 5.58
CA CYS A 856 25.74 21.92 6.13
C CYS A 856 24.70 22.93 5.60
N GLN A 857 23.75 22.50 4.75
CA GLN A 857 22.78 23.38 4.10
C GLN A 857 21.35 23.15 4.59
N SER A 858 20.56 24.23 4.61
CA SER A 858 19.14 24.21 5.00
C SER A 858 18.28 24.82 3.89
N PHE A 859 17.22 24.11 3.52
CA PHE A 859 16.22 24.52 2.53
C PHE A 859 14.87 24.68 3.22
N GLY A 860 14.10 25.71 2.89
CA GLY A 860 12.78 25.97 3.47
C GLY A 860 11.75 26.30 2.42
N VAL A 861 10.53 25.77 2.54
CA VAL A 861 9.41 26.08 1.65
C VAL A 861 8.10 26.17 2.41
N ILE A 862 7.21 27.05 1.97
CA ILE A 862 5.83 27.16 2.46
C ILE A 862 4.91 26.58 1.40
N SER A 863 4.04 25.65 1.78
CA SER A 863 3.09 25.02 0.86
C SER A 863 1.76 24.75 1.55
N THR A 864 0.68 24.59 0.77
CA THR A 864 -0.62 24.15 1.28
C THR A 864 -0.61 22.69 1.75
N ASN A 865 0.38 21.89 1.32
CA ASN A 865 0.48 20.48 1.64
C ASN A 865 1.92 20.08 2.02
N GLN A 866 2.08 19.45 3.18
CA GLN A 866 3.36 18.94 3.68
C GLN A 866 4.06 17.99 2.69
N LYS A 867 3.32 17.12 1.98
CA LYS A 867 3.92 16.19 1.00
C LYS A 867 4.50 16.93 -0.19
N LYS A 868 3.78 17.93 -0.73
CA LYS A 868 4.26 18.79 -1.82
C LYS A 868 5.50 19.58 -1.38
N ALA A 869 5.48 20.16 -0.18
CA ALA A 869 6.63 20.86 0.39
C ALA A 869 7.89 19.97 0.46
N LYS A 870 7.76 18.73 0.96
CA LYS A 870 8.89 17.80 1.05
C LYS A 870 9.48 17.42 -0.31
N LEU A 871 8.63 17.25 -1.33
CA LEU A 871 9.08 16.95 -2.69
C LEU A 871 9.83 18.13 -3.32
N ILE A 872 9.31 19.35 -3.16
CA ILE A 872 9.97 20.57 -3.64
C ILE A 872 11.35 20.71 -2.97
N LEU A 873 11.41 20.57 -1.64
CA LEU A 873 12.67 20.63 -0.90
C LEU A 873 13.68 19.58 -1.36
N ALA A 874 13.22 18.34 -1.60
CA ALA A 874 14.09 17.27 -2.08
C ALA A 874 14.61 17.55 -3.50
N SER A 875 13.77 18.11 -4.39
CA SER A 875 14.18 18.56 -5.72
C SER A 875 15.24 19.67 -5.63
N MET A 876 14.96 20.72 -4.84
CA MET A 876 15.89 21.85 -4.63
C MET A 876 17.25 21.37 -4.11
N ALA A 877 17.23 20.49 -3.09
CA ALA A 877 18.46 19.94 -2.53
C ALA A 877 19.22 19.09 -3.57
N LEU A 878 18.54 18.20 -4.29
CA LEU A 878 19.19 17.37 -5.32
C LEU A 878 19.80 18.21 -6.44
N LYS A 879 19.14 19.29 -6.88
CA LYS A 879 19.70 20.23 -7.86
C LYS A 879 20.95 20.94 -7.33
N ALA A 880 20.87 21.52 -6.13
CA ALA A 880 22.00 22.19 -5.49
C ALA A 880 23.24 21.28 -5.40
N PHE A 881 23.07 20.01 -5.03
CA PHE A 881 24.19 19.05 -4.92
C PHE A 881 24.56 18.34 -6.24
N CYS A 882 23.83 18.54 -7.34
CA CYS A 882 24.15 17.99 -8.65
C CYS A 882 24.85 19.03 -9.57
N GLU A 883 24.55 20.31 -9.42
CA GLU A 883 25.19 21.40 -10.18
C GLU A 883 26.58 21.74 -9.62
N ASP A 884 26.77 21.61 -8.29
CA ASP A 884 28.06 21.77 -7.63
C ASP A 884 28.85 20.46 -7.66
N GLY A 885 29.61 20.21 -8.73
CA GLY A 885 30.53 19.09 -8.82
C GLY A 885 31.50 19.03 -7.63
N GLY A 886 31.21 18.15 -6.67
CA GLY A 886 32.12 17.75 -5.58
C GLY A 886 32.78 18.90 -4.83
N ILE A 887 32.03 19.62 -3.98
CA ILE A 887 32.65 20.60 -3.09
C ILE A 887 33.31 19.87 -1.91
N ALA A 888 34.63 20.01 -1.87
CA ALA A 888 35.53 19.67 -0.78
C ALA A 888 35.12 20.32 0.55
N GLU A 889 35.49 19.67 1.65
CA GLU A 889 35.40 20.12 3.04
C GLU A 889 35.17 21.63 3.23
N CYS A 890 33.92 22.05 3.43
CA CYS A 890 33.62 23.41 3.84
C CYS A 890 33.71 23.53 5.36
N SER A 891 34.80 24.20 5.78
CA SER A 891 34.99 24.80 7.08
C SER A 891 33.86 25.78 7.43
N SER A 892 33.55 25.80 8.72
CA SER A 892 32.60 26.71 9.37
C SER A 892 32.85 28.18 9.03
N ASN A 893 31.93 28.83 8.32
CA ASN A 893 31.46 30.19 8.59
C ASN A 893 30.26 30.56 7.71
N GLY A 894 29.23 31.12 8.35
CA GLY A 894 27.88 31.21 7.80
C GLY A 894 27.63 32.34 6.80
N SER A 895 26.67 32.09 5.90
CA SER A 895 25.61 33.01 5.49
C SER A 895 24.64 32.27 4.57
N LEU A 896 23.34 32.35 4.86
CA LEU A 896 22.25 31.76 4.06
C LEU A 896 22.00 32.60 2.79
N PRO A 897 21.93 32.02 1.59
CA PRO A 897 21.31 32.70 0.45
C PRO A 897 19.78 32.59 0.58
N ARG A 898 19.11 33.72 0.82
CA ARG A 898 17.65 33.85 0.64
C ARG A 898 17.39 34.14 -0.84
N PHE A 899 16.88 33.16 -1.58
CA PHE A 899 16.20 33.44 -2.84
C PHE A 899 14.75 33.82 -2.52
N SER A 900 14.39 35.06 -2.83
CA SER A 900 13.01 35.56 -2.78
C SER A 900 12.26 35.08 -4.02
N SER A 901 11.20 34.31 -3.83
CA SER A 901 10.10 34.12 -4.79
C SER A 901 9.15 35.30 -4.75
#